data_AF-A0A0F8XG29-F1
#
_entry.id   AF-A0A0F8XG29-F1
#
_cell.length_a   1.000
_cell.length_b   1.000
_cell.length_c   1.000
_cell.angle_alpha   90.00
_cell.angle_beta   90.00
_cell.angle_gamma   90.00
#
_symmetry.space_group_name_H-M   'P 1'
#
loop_
_entity.id
_entity.type
_entity.pdbx_description
1 polymer ?
#
loop_
_entity_poly.entity_id
_entity_poly.type
_entity_poly.pdbx_seq_one_letter_code
_entity_poly.pdbx_strand_id
1 'polypeptide(L)'
;MGVFPENPCDFAVEFIRKMRIHPDIIQIPSSRQVLSIPKLLLSRYYRKGNVTPNDYIEISAVTSFPDNQKLAREIAFDVLFPNYKKNILNSFFKDDDVGEFDNDLNNSLIKSEIDQLQDLIDEIELSKSIDGNLIEQMEQFIDELNQRRNEDKINAALNFFTDDSELYKEEINSFSKLFEEAKKKLTQKINSLEAEDIKAGNSLDLSKLIQENSKRTWEKISSKALNHQDISKSLNDLIKSGKFEDLLQTIKYLDKTQAVSKDYLNNLKNGLKDQIDNLDQLFNAAKTLGKPPNFNLDDVLDNALQNSSFEHNFNLTNSLDQFYGTNLRGPLLEKLEQKSKESQMNISLESLTKAPFANKSWNSLFNQALQNAINEAAKQNKKFEAFKSLTHQLQQLANSCANMHCSQKMALTLPDLTTKTLESCETPAQLKNATEFLRKIGLNPKSKEIEEFGKKLNMSDEEISELIEPNYQLLKKLVDKKAANFERLSNLMNQIKDQINPERLRELVSSALASDNREALGALGNFNLSKALEEAQRIGGREAQEKMISCLSAGSGENLLKQWFMHRNQLPENTKQAVKELAKKVLIDLGIYYSRARLGSSTTGPIPINVVRPYTIGDDFENIDLEETIFNILEKGKKIDHIQYDDFFVFETAKGLRTACFELDISGSMTGEKLTYMAICVTMLVYGMRKDELAITFFESDTHVLKELDQKIDLDSLADELLNVSARGGTRIQSALEWARKQFKVNSNSREKLNVLFTDAEIHDLKQAIDLLRVFRSLGVDFILVCPEASYNLKDARKIIKIAGGQLLTIKDWDQFPKLISEIIKSRF
;
A
#
# COMPACT_ATOMS: atom_id res chain seq x y z
N MET A 1 39.13 45.47 -24.08
CA MET A 1 38.61 44.30 -23.34
C MET A 1 37.13 44.19 -23.63
N GLY A 2 36.54 42.99 -23.48
CA GLY A 2 35.10 42.81 -23.66
C GLY A 2 34.31 43.68 -22.69
N VAL A 3 33.20 44.25 -23.16
CA VAL A 3 32.25 45.01 -22.32
C VAL A 3 31.49 44.07 -21.37
N PHE A 4 31.42 42.79 -21.75
CA PHE A 4 30.91 41.68 -20.95
C PHE A 4 32.03 40.63 -20.78
N PRO A 5 32.01 39.79 -19.72
CA PRO A 5 33.03 38.77 -19.48
C PRO A 5 33.02 37.64 -20.52
N GLU A 6 31.82 37.24 -20.93
CA GLU A 6 31.52 36.32 -22.04
C GLU A 6 30.50 37.03 -22.97
N ASN A 7 30.14 36.45 -24.11
CA ASN A 7 29.06 36.99 -24.94
C ASN A 7 27.69 36.65 -24.30
N PRO A 8 26.83 37.65 -24.00
CA PRO A 8 25.53 37.39 -23.36
C PRO A 8 24.66 36.37 -24.10
N CYS A 9 24.71 36.35 -25.43
CA CYS A 9 23.89 35.45 -26.25
C CYS A 9 24.44 34.02 -26.23
N ASP A 10 25.74 33.84 -26.49
CA ASP A 10 26.38 32.53 -26.56
C ASP A 10 26.33 31.82 -25.19
N PHE A 11 26.54 32.58 -24.11
CA PHE A 11 26.33 32.11 -22.75
C PHE A 11 24.88 31.68 -22.49
N ALA A 12 23.89 32.51 -22.84
CA ALA A 12 22.48 32.21 -22.57
C ALA A 12 22.01 30.95 -23.31
N VAL A 13 22.54 30.75 -24.53
CA VAL A 13 22.41 29.52 -25.32
C VAL A 13 23.01 28.33 -24.58
N GLU A 14 24.30 28.37 -24.22
CA GLU A 14 25.02 27.23 -23.64
C GLU A 14 24.50 26.88 -22.23
N PHE A 15 24.09 27.90 -21.45
CA PHE A 15 23.43 27.73 -20.16
C PHE A 15 22.08 27.00 -20.29
N ILE A 16 21.18 27.46 -21.17
CA ILE A 16 19.87 26.83 -21.35
C ILE A 16 20.04 25.43 -21.97
N ARG A 17 21.00 25.22 -22.87
CA ARG A 17 21.36 23.90 -23.41
C ARG A 17 21.77 22.94 -22.30
N LYS A 18 22.74 23.31 -21.45
CA LYS A 18 23.18 22.47 -20.32
C LYS A 18 22.05 22.22 -19.31
N MET A 19 21.20 23.21 -19.02
CA MET A 19 20.03 23.06 -18.15
C MET A 19 19.00 22.07 -18.71
N ARG A 20 18.69 22.13 -20.02
CA ARG A 20 17.71 21.25 -20.68
C ARG A 20 18.15 19.77 -20.68
N ILE A 21 19.45 19.49 -20.59
CA ILE A 21 20.00 18.12 -20.59
C ILE A 21 20.45 17.62 -19.20
N HIS A 22 20.31 18.43 -18.13
CA HIS A 22 20.80 18.03 -16.81
C HIS A 22 19.85 17.03 -16.13
N PRO A 23 20.34 15.92 -15.55
CA PRO A 23 19.48 14.87 -14.99
C PRO A 23 18.60 15.32 -13.81
N ASP A 24 19.03 16.34 -13.07
CA ASP A 24 18.34 16.87 -11.89
C ASP A 24 17.41 18.06 -12.19
N ILE A 25 17.09 18.33 -13.46
CA ILE A 25 16.17 19.41 -13.85
C ILE A 25 14.71 19.00 -13.53
N ILE A 26 14.05 19.76 -12.64
CA ILE A 26 12.68 19.44 -12.17
C ILE A 26 11.63 19.94 -13.18
N GLN A 27 11.87 21.10 -13.80
CA GLN A 27 11.02 21.67 -14.84
C GLN A 27 11.85 22.19 -16.01
N ILE A 28 11.61 21.69 -17.22
CA ILE A 28 12.41 22.04 -18.41
C ILE A 28 12.29 23.55 -18.71
N PRO A 29 13.39 24.30 -18.86
CA PRO A 29 13.36 25.73 -19.15
C PRO A 29 12.80 26.04 -20.55
N SER A 30 12.07 27.16 -20.63
CA SER A 30 11.48 27.70 -21.85
C SER A 30 12.52 28.40 -22.72
N SER A 31 12.46 28.16 -24.03
CA SER A 31 13.23 28.85 -25.07
C SER A 31 13.15 30.39 -24.97
N ARG A 32 12.05 30.95 -24.42
CA ARG A 32 11.92 32.39 -24.15
C ARG A 32 12.95 32.93 -23.14
N GLN A 33 13.43 32.12 -22.20
CA GLN A 33 14.44 32.54 -21.21
C GLN A 33 15.78 32.91 -21.87
N VAL A 34 16.10 32.29 -23.01
CA VAL A 34 17.30 32.56 -23.84
C VAL A 34 17.28 34.00 -24.38
N LEU A 35 16.10 34.58 -24.60
CA LEU A 35 15.95 35.99 -24.99
C LEU A 35 15.88 36.92 -23.77
N SER A 36 15.51 36.42 -22.60
CA SER A 36 15.45 37.18 -21.35
C SER A 36 16.84 37.44 -20.77
N ILE A 37 17.71 36.43 -20.72
CA ILE A 37 19.04 36.52 -20.09
C ILE A 37 19.90 37.63 -20.74
N PRO A 38 20.09 37.70 -22.08
CA PRO A 38 20.85 38.78 -22.73
C PRO A 38 20.24 40.16 -22.53
N LYS A 39 18.89 40.28 -22.52
CA LYS A 39 18.19 41.56 -22.29
C LYS A 39 18.38 42.07 -20.86
N LEU A 40 18.37 41.17 -19.89
CA LEU A 40 18.62 41.50 -18.48
C LEU A 40 20.09 41.80 -18.20
N LEU A 41 21.02 41.12 -18.88
CA LEU A 41 22.44 41.45 -18.83
C LEU A 41 22.74 42.81 -19.45
N LEU A 42 22.11 43.11 -20.59
CA LEU A 42 22.21 44.42 -21.24
C LEU A 42 21.54 45.53 -20.43
N SER A 43 20.44 45.26 -19.72
CA SER A 43 19.83 46.26 -18.82
C SER A 43 20.63 46.47 -17.54
N ARG A 44 21.27 45.43 -16.97
CA ARG A 44 22.27 45.58 -15.92
C ARG A 44 23.47 46.40 -16.43
N TYR A 45 23.96 46.16 -17.65
CA TYR A 45 25.04 46.95 -18.25
C TYR A 45 24.67 48.43 -18.34
N TYR A 46 23.52 48.78 -18.92
CA TYR A 46 23.08 50.18 -19.02
C TYR A 46 22.84 50.84 -17.65
N ARG A 47 22.59 50.07 -16.58
CA ARG A 47 22.38 50.59 -15.21
C ARG A 47 23.67 50.71 -14.38
N LYS A 48 24.63 49.79 -14.56
CA LYS A 48 25.88 49.72 -13.77
C LYS A 48 27.12 50.27 -14.51
N GLY A 49 27.09 50.35 -15.84
CA GLY A 49 28.26 50.67 -16.68
C GLY A 49 29.24 49.52 -16.92
N ASN A 50 29.02 48.37 -16.28
CA ASN A 50 29.77 47.12 -16.45
C ASN A 50 28.87 45.90 -16.13
N VAL A 51 29.36 44.69 -16.40
CA VAL A 51 28.71 43.42 -16.02
C VAL A 51 29.79 42.42 -15.59
N THR A 52 29.52 41.66 -14.52
CA THR A 52 30.43 40.67 -13.93
C THR A 52 29.94 39.23 -14.20
N PRO A 53 30.78 38.19 -14.01
CA PRO A 53 30.33 36.80 -14.07
C PRO A 53 29.24 36.46 -13.04
N ASN A 54 29.16 37.17 -11.91
CA ASN A 54 28.08 36.94 -10.96
C ASN A 54 26.72 37.46 -11.47
N ASP A 55 26.70 38.57 -12.21
CA ASP A 55 25.47 39.06 -12.86
C ASP A 55 24.91 38.03 -13.85
N TYR A 56 25.78 37.24 -14.52
CA TYR A 56 25.40 36.13 -15.40
C TYR A 56 24.75 34.98 -14.62
N ILE A 57 25.37 34.55 -13.52
CA ILE A 57 24.86 33.48 -12.64
C ILE A 57 23.53 33.89 -11.99
N GLU A 58 23.44 35.11 -11.46
CA GLU A 58 22.22 35.67 -10.86
C GLU A 58 21.05 35.72 -11.86
N ILE A 59 21.28 36.26 -13.07
CA ILE A 59 20.21 36.39 -14.08
C ILE A 59 19.77 35.01 -14.60
N SER A 60 20.70 34.06 -14.71
CA SER A 60 20.40 32.67 -15.08
C SER A 60 19.54 31.96 -14.03
N ALA A 61 19.81 32.20 -12.75
CA ALA A 61 18.99 31.71 -11.65
C ALA A 61 17.61 32.39 -11.61
N VAL A 62 17.56 33.73 -11.62
CA VAL A 62 16.31 34.50 -11.51
C VAL A 62 15.37 34.31 -12.71
N THR A 63 15.90 34.02 -13.91
CA THR A 63 15.06 33.65 -15.06
C THR A 63 14.57 32.20 -15.03
N SER A 64 15.16 31.33 -14.19
CA SER A 64 14.79 29.91 -14.05
C SER A 64 13.70 29.67 -13.01
N PHE A 65 12.92 28.59 -13.18
CA PHE A 65 11.90 28.16 -12.22
C PHE A 65 12.48 27.92 -10.82
N PRO A 66 11.74 28.23 -9.72
CA PRO A 66 12.23 28.17 -8.33
C PRO A 66 12.99 26.87 -7.99
N ASP A 67 12.38 25.72 -8.27
CA ASP A 67 12.92 24.40 -7.96
C ASP A 67 14.27 24.12 -8.66
N ASN A 68 14.52 24.77 -9.80
CA ASN A 68 15.77 24.64 -10.55
C ASN A 68 16.82 25.69 -10.17
N GLN A 69 16.53 26.71 -9.35
CA GLN A 69 17.42 27.87 -9.22
C GLN A 69 18.77 27.56 -8.58
N LYS A 70 18.87 26.49 -7.78
CA LYS A 70 20.17 25.99 -7.29
C LYS A 70 21.02 25.45 -8.46
N LEU A 71 20.44 24.51 -9.21
CA LEU A 71 21.05 23.92 -10.39
C LEU A 71 21.39 24.96 -11.48
N ALA A 72 20.55 25.99 -11.64
CA ALA A 72 20.81 27.11 -12.54
C ALA A 72 22.09 27.89 -12.19
N ARG A 73 22.41 28.06 -10.89
CA ARG A 73 23.67 28.70 -10.47
C ARG A 73 24.87 27.80 -10.77
N GLU A 74 24.76 26.52 -10.43
CA GLU A 74 25.81 25.51 -10.66
C GLU A 74 26.13 25.37 -12.15
N ILE A 75 25.12 25.28 -13.01
CA ILE A 75 25.31 25.18 -14.47
C ILE A 75 25.81 26.49 -15.07
N ALA A 76 25.31 27.66 -14.65
CA ALA A 76 25.82 28.95 -15.13
C ALA A 76 27.32 29.12 -14.79
N PHE A 77 27.74 28.69 -13.61
CA PHE A 77 29.15 28.64 -13.21
C PHE A 77 29.96 27.66 -14.09
N ASP A 78 29.47 26.44 -14.30
CA ASP A 78 30.07 25.42 -15.19
C ASP A 78 30.10 25.85 -16.68
N VAL A 79 29.35 26.89 -17.11
CA VAL A 79 29.49 27.54 -18.44
C VAL A 79 30.61 28.58 -18.44
N LEU A 80 30.62 29.50 -17.46
CA LEU A 80 31.60 30.60 -17.39
C LEU A 80 33.02 30.11 -17.08
N PHE A 81 33.17 28.99 -16.37
CA PHE A 81 34.46 28.50 -15.85
C PHE A 81 34.75 27.03 -16.21
N PRO A 82 34.64 26.61 -17.49
CA PRO A 82 34.50 25.20 -17.89
C PRO A 82 35.75 24.33 -17.70
N ASN A 83 36.90 24.94 -17.35
CA ASN A 83 38.18 24.26 -17.11
C ASN A 83 38.56 24.17 -15.62
N TYR A 84 37.72 24.64 -14.68
CA TYR A 84 38.00 24.57 -13.25
C TYR A 84 37.63 23.22 -12.63
N LYS A 85 38.38 22.79 -11.61
CA LYS A 85 38.15 21.50 -10.92
C LYS A 85 36.95 21.61 -9.96
N LYS A 86 36.00 20.67 -10.04
CA LYS A 86 34.76 20.69 -9.23
C LYS A 86 34.94 20.84 -7.71
N ASN A 87 36.07 20.42 -7.13
CA ASN A 87 36.32 20.60 -5.69
C ASN A 87 36.56 22.06 -5.27
N ILE A 88 36.67 23.01 -6.21
CA ILE A 88 36.87 24.45 -5.95
C ILE A 88 35.55 25.24 -5.98
N LEU A 89 34.42 24.58 -6.28
CA LEU A 89 33.08 25.20 -6.22
C LEU A 89 32.82 25.79 -4.82
N ASN A 90 33.11 25.02 -3.76
CA ASN A 90 32.98 25.46 -2.37
C ASN A 90 33.93 26.61 -1.98
N SER A 91 35.05 26.81 -2.69
CA SER A 91 36.02 27.88 -2.41
C SER A 91 35.96 29.07 -3.38
N PHE A 92 34.98 29.07 -4.29
CA PHE A 92 34.42 30.31 -4.86
C PHE A 92 33.26 30.85 -4.00
N PHE A 93 32.81 30.07 -3.01
CA PHE A 93 31.69 30.38 -2.11
C PHE A 93 32.07 30.31 -0.61
N LYS A 94 33.36 30.22 -0.29
CA LYS A 94 33.97 30.38 1.05
C LYS A 94 35.45 30.78 0.92
N ASP A 95 36.07 31.64 1.72
CA ASP A 95 35.62 32.70 2.64
C ASP A 95 34.35 32.44 3.49
N ASP A 96 34.35 31.75 4.65
CA ASP A 96 35.38 30.96 5.38
C ASP A 96 34.69 30.22 6.56
N ASP A 97 35.14 29.12 7.18
CA ASP A 97 35.91 27.96 6.69
C ASP A 97 34.99 26.71 6.79
N VAL A 98 35.03 25.71 7.69
CA VAL A 98 35.89 25.30 8.81
C VAL A 98 36.37 23.86 8.52
N GLY A 99 37.63 23.56 8.83
CA GLY A 99 38.29 22.27 8.53
C GLY A 99 37.68 20.97 9.09
N GLU A 100 38.36 19.87 8.76
CA GLU A 100 37.91 18.47 8.94
C GLU A 100 37.62 18.05 10.39
N PHE A 101 36.52 17.32 10.59
CA PHE A 101 36.46 16.15 11.48
C PHE A 101 35.41 15.16 10.98
N ASP A 102 35.71 13.86 11.02
CA ASP A 102 34.86 12.79 10.48
C ASP A 102 34.42 11.80 11.57
N ASN A 103 33.20 11.27 11.42
CA ASN A 103 32.52 10.25 12.24
C ASN A 103 32.54 10.40 13.79
N ASP A 104 31.44 10.90 14.38
CA ASP A 104 30.48 9.94 14.98
C ASP A 104 29.06 10.52 15.28
N LEU A 105 28.05 9.89 14.66
CA LEU A 105 26.66 9.66 15.12
C LEU A 105 25.99 10.63 16.16
N ASN A 106 25.11 11.54 15.70
CA ASN A 106 23.62 11.36 15.73
C ASN A 106 22.77 12.64 15.54
N ASN A 107 21.97 12.69 14.47
CA ASN A 107 20.54 13.08 14.43
C ASN A 107 20.01 14.25 15.32
N SER A 108 20.68 15.40 15.40
CA SER A 108 20.13 16.60 16.08
C SER A 108 20.21 17.92 15.30
N LEU A 109 21.19 18.11 14.41
CA LEU A 109 21.55 19.44 13.88
C LEU A 109 20.93 19.83 12.53
N ILE A 110 20.57 18.88 11.66
CA ILE A 110 20.10 19.15 10.27
C ILE A 110 18.77 19.93 10.21
N LYS A 111 18.11 20.17 11.35
CA LYS A 111 16.87 20.96 11.40
C LYS A 111 17.12 22.47 11.42
N SER A 112 18.10 22.95 12.20
CA SER A 112 18.31 24.39 12.41
C SER A 112 18.79 25.14 11.17
N GLU A 113 19.56 24.49 10.29
CA GLU A 113 20.06 25.11 9.04
C GLU A 113 18.96 25.29 7.98
N ILE A 114 17.84 24.56 8.07
CA ILE A 114 16.68 24.75 7.19
C ILE A 114 15.77 25.83 7.77
N ASP A 115 15.52 25.78 9.09
CA ASP A 115 14.74 26.80 9.79
C ASP A 115 15.38 28.21 9.56
N GLN A 116 16.71 28.36 9.69
CA GLN A 116 17.46 29.58 9.36
C GLN A 116 17.38 30.06 7.89
N LEU A 117 17.15 29.14 6.94
CA LEU A 117 17.01 29.46 5.52
C LEU A 117 15.56 29.83 5.17
N GLN A 118 14.60 29.40 6.00
CA GLN A 118 13.22 29.87 6.00
C GLN A 118 13.16 31.33 6.49
N ASP A 119 13.83 31.63 7.60
CA ASP A 119 13.93 32.97 8.21
C ASP A 119 14.39 34.04 7.19
N LEU A 120 15.51 33.76 6.49
CA LEU A 120 16.08 34.61 5.45
C LEU A 120 15.18 34.83 4.21
N ILE A 121 14.28 33.90 3.90
CA ILE A 121 13.36 34.04 2.75
C ILE A 121 12.21 34.99 3.10
N ASP A 122 11.72 34.92 4.33
CA ASP A 122 10.64 35.77 4.82
C ASP A 122 11.11 37.20 5.12
N GLU A 123 12.34 37.40 5.61
CA GLU A 123 13.04 38.70 5.61
C GLU A 123 12.91 39.43 4.27
N ILE A 124 13.17 38.70 3.18
CA ILE A 124 13.21 39.23 1.82
C ILE A 124 11.80 39.54 1.28
N GLU A 125 10.78 38.79 1.66
CA GLU A 125 9.39 39.06 1.25
C GLU A 125 8.84 40.37 1.85
N LEU A 126 9.22 40.70 3.09
CA LEU A 126 8.77 41.90 3.83
C LEU A 126 9.42 43.21 3.38
N SER A 127 10.62 43.13 2.79
CA SER A 127 11.39 44.29 2.28
C SER A 127 10.65 45.17 1.25
N LYS A 128 9.47 44.75 0.78
CA LYS A 128 8.66 45.44 -0.24
C LYS A 128 7.68 46.48 0.34
N SER A 129 7.53 46.60 1.66
CA SER A 129 6.57 47.53 2.28
C SER A 129 7.06 48.28 3.53
N ILE A 130 8.32 48.10 3.94
CA ILE A 130 8.87 48.60 5.21
C ILE A 130 9.83 49.78 4.97
N ASP A 131 9.83 50.75 5.89
CA ASP A 131 10.70 51.93 5.84
C ASP A 131 12.18 51.54 6.15
N GLY A 132 13.14 52.11 5.42
CA GLY A 132 14.52 51.62 5.39
C GLY A 132 15.23 51.65 6.75
N ASN A 133 14.90 52.64 7.59
CA ASN A 133 15.42 52.77 8.95
C ASN A 133 14.91 51.66 9.90
N LEU A 134 13.78 51.00 9.58
CA LEU A 134 13.22 49.95 10.42
C LEU A 134 13.97 48.62 10.20
N ILE A 135 14.40 48.34 8.98
CA ILE A 135 15.18 47.14 8.64
C ILE A 135 16.53 47.17 9.39
N GLU A 136 17.25 48.30 9.33
CA GLU A 136 18.52 48.47 10.06
C GLU A 136 18.34 48.33 11.60
N GLN A 137 17.19 48.77 12.15
CA GLN A 137 16.85 48.54 13.57
C GLN A 137 16.52 47.07 13.88
N MET A 138 15.96 46.33 12.91
CA MET A 138 15.60 44.92 13.08
C MET A 138 16.83 44.02 12.96
N GLU A 139 17.74 44.28 12.01
CA GLU A 139 19.06 43.62 11.94
C GLU A 139 19.81 43.78 13.27
N GLN A 140 19.94 45.02 13.78
CA GLN A 140 20.56 45.31 15.08
C GLN A 140 19.87 44.61 16.25
N PHE A 141 18.52 44.55 16.24
CA PHE A 141 17.76 43.85 17.28
C PHE A 141 17.95 42.32 17.22
N ILE A 142 18.07 41.73 16.03
CA ILE A 142 18.30 40.29 15.85
C ILE A 142 19.70 39.88 16.31
N ASP A 143 20.72 40.74 16.12
CA ASP A 143 22.05 40.55 16.71
C ASP A 143 22.02 40.60 18.25
N GLU A 144 21.31 41.56 18.86
CA GLU A 144 21.11 41.61 20.32
C GLU A 144 20.30 40.40 20.83
N LEU A 145 19.28 39.97 20.07
CA LEU A 145 18.43 38.83 20.38
C LEU A 145 19.24 37.54 20.40
N ASN A 146 20.09 37.30 19.39
CA ASN A 146 20.91 36.09 19.30
C ASN A 146 21.95 36.01 20.42
N GLN A 147 22.56 37.13 20.81
CA GLN A 147 23.46 37.19 21.96
C GLN A 147 22.78 36.84 23.29
N ARG A 148 21.46 37.09 23.40
CA ARG A 148 20.68 36.95 24.66
C ARG A 148 19.60 35.85 24.60
N ARG A 149 19.57 35.06 23.52
CA ARG A 149 18.52 34.07 23.18
C ARG A 149 18.27 33.03 24.27
N ASN A 150 19.30 32.73 25.06
CA ASN A 150 19.26 31.77 26.16
C ASN A 150 18.69 32.32 27.48
N GLU A 151 18.38 33.62 27.60
CA GLU A 151 17.70 34.16 28.78
C GLU A 151 16.27 33.62 28.89
N ASP A 152 15.86 33.16 30.07
CA ASP A 152 14.56 32.50 30.32
C ASP A 152 13.34 33.28 29.79
N LYS A 153 13.39 34.62 29.82
CA LYS A 153 12.32 35.48 29.32
C LYS A 153 12.31 35.60 27.80
N ILE A 154 13.48 35.66 27.16
CA ILE A 154 13.62 35.77 25.70
C ILE A 154 13.24 34.44 25.06
N ASN A 155 13.78 33.33 25.56
CA ASN A 155 13.43 31.97 25.15
C ASN A 155 11.91 31.72 25.28
N ALA A 156 11.30 32.14 26.40
CA ALA A 156 9.87 32.06 26.60
C ALA A 156 9.04 32.96 25.66
N ALA A 157 9.56 34.09 25.19
CA ALA A 157 8.88 34.89 24.17
C ALA A 157 8.89 34.18 22.81
N LEU A 158 10.03 33.62 22.42
CA LEU A 158 10.22 32.92 21.14
C LEU A 158 9.36 31.66 21.00
N ASN A 159 8.97 31.01 22.11
CA ASN A 159 8.03 29.88 22.12
C ASN A 159 6.62 30.21 21.55
N PHE A 160 6.30 31.48 21.26
CA PHE A 160 5.04 31.90 20.62
C PHE A 160 5.14 32.15 19.11
N PHE A 161 6.32 31.93 18.53
CA PHE A 161 6.62 32.10 17.11
C PHE A 161 7.08 30.76 16.53
N THR A 162 6.82 30.49 15.25
CA THR A 162 7.22 29.22 14.61
C THR A 162 8.74 29.15 14.37
N ASP A 163 9.30 30.30 13.97
CA ASP A 163 10.63 30.53 13.43
C ASP A 163 10.95 32.03 13.58
N ASP A 164 12.20 32.47 13.37
CA ASP A 164 12.57 33.88 13.54
C ASP A 164 11.95 34.76 12.43
N SER A 165 11.59 34.14 11.31
CA SER A 165 10.78 34.66 10.21
C SER A 165 9.55 35.46 10.69
N GLU A 166 8.86 34.99 11.73
CA GLU A 166 7.66 35.66 12.25
C GLU A 166 7.98 36.96 13.00
N LEU A 167 9.20 37.13 13.50
CA LEU A 167 9.66 38.36 14.13
C LEU A 167 9.71 39.48 13.09
N TYR A 168 10.17 39.16 11.87
CA TYR A 168 10.14 40.08 10.75
C TYR A 168 8.69 40.38 10.33
N LYS A 169 7.82 39.35 10.25
CA LYS A 169 6.42 39.49 9.80
C LYS A 169 5.57 40.40 10.69
N GLU A 170 5.86 40.48 11.99
CA GLU A 170 5.20 41.40 12.94
C GLU A 170 6.04 42.67 13.22
N GLU A 171 7.04 42.96 12.37
CA GLU A 171 7.94 44.13 12.43
C GLU A 171 8.67 44.30 13.79
N ILE A 172 9.07 43.21 14.45
CA ILE A 172 9.57 43.22 15.82
C ILE A 172 11.03 43.73 15.86
N ASN A 173 11.21 44.96 16.33
CA ASN A 173 12.48 45.70 16.35
C ASN A 173 13.00 46.01 17.77
N SER A 174 12.43 45.40 18.82
CA SER A 174 12.83 45.64 20.22
C SER A 174 12.31 44.57 21.17
N PHE A 175 13.00 44.33 22.28
CA PHE A 175 12.55 43.41 23.33
C PHE A 175 11.16 43.79 23.90
N SER A 176 10.84 45.08 23.98
CA SER A 176 9.49 45.55 24.33
C SER A 176 8.43 45.07 23.34
N LYS A 177 8.65 45.26 22.03
CA LYS A 177 7.72 44.81 21.00
C LYS A 177 7.63 43.28 20.95
N LEU A 178 8.74 42.58 21.17
CA LEU A 178 8.78 41.10 21.29
C LEU A 178 7.89 40.61 22.43
N PHE A 179 7.99 41.21 23.62
CA PHE A 179 7.18 40.81 24.78
C PHE A 179 5.71 41.23 24.63
N GLU A 180 5.41 42.35 23.96
CA GLU A 180 4.03 42.72 23.64
C GLU A 180 3.39 41.79 22.61
N GLU A 181 4.13 41.35 21.59
CA GLU A 181 3.65 40.39 20.60
C GLU A 181 3.54 38.96 21.12
N ALA A 182 4.52 38.48 21.89
CA ALA A 182 4.39 37.22 22.63
C ALA A 182 3.15 37.22 23.56
N LYS A 183 2.86 38.36 24.19
CA LYS A 183 1.64 38.56 25.00
C LYS A 183 0.37 38.59 24.15
N LYS A 184 0.37 39.20 22.95
CA LYS A 184 -0.74 39.18 21.98
C LYS A 184 -1.03 37.74 21.51
N LYS A 185 -0.01 37.00 21.07
CA LYS A 185 -0.12 35.59 20.65
C LYS A 185 -0.54 34.66 21.80
N LEU A 186 0.03 34.81 23.00
CA LEU A 186 -0.44 34.11 24.21
C LEU A 186 -1.94 34.38 24.44
N THR A 187 -2.36 35.65 24.40
CA THR A 187 -3.76 36.05 24.67
C THR A 187 -4.73 35.43 23.67
N GLN A 188 -4.34 35.34 22.39
CA GLN A 188 -5.12 34.64 21.35
C GLN A 188 -5.18 33.12 21.59
N LYS A 189 -4.09 32.50 22.06
CA LYS A 189 -4.05 31.07 22.42
C LYS A 189 -4.83 30.72 23.70
N ILE A 190 -5.26 31.66 24.55
CA ILE A 190 -5.99 31.35 25.79
C ILE A 190 -7.26 30.54 25.47
N ASN A 191 -7.52 29.48 26.23
CA ASN A 191 -8.49 28.40 25.94
C ASN A 191 -8.03 27.36 24.89
N SER A 192 -6.76 27.41 24.48
CA SER A 192 -6.08 26.45 23.59
C SER A 192 -4.58 26.34 23.91
N LEU A 193 -4.16 26.70 25.12
CA LEU A 193 -2.76 26.69 25.53
C LEU A 193 -2.27 25.26 25.73
N GLU A 194 -1.11 24.90 25.16
CA GLU A 194 -0.39 23.69 25.54
C GLU A 194 0.46 23.90 26.80
N ALA A 195 0.96 22.82 27.39
CA ALA A 195 1.73 22.91 28.63
C ALA A 195 3.01 23.76 28.50
N GLU A 196 3.63 23.75 27.31
CA GLU A 196 4.79 24.59 27.01
C GLU A 196 4.40 26.10 26.94
N ASP A 197 3.25 26.44 26.35
CA ASP A 197 2.73 27.82 26.33
C ASP A 197 2.50 28.38 27.75
N ILE A 198 2.03 27.56 28.69
CA ILE A 198 1.82 27.99 30.09
C ILE A 198 3.16 28.19 30.79
N LYS A 199 4.14 27.32 30.55
CA LYS A 199 5.50 27.47 31.10
C LYS A 199 6.15 28.77 30.61
N ALA A 200 6.07 29.03 29.30
CA ALA A 200 6.54 30.26 28.68
C ALA A 200 5.81 31.50 29.24
N GLY A 201 4.48 31.46 29.31
CA GLY A 201 3.67 32.53 29.89
C GLY A 201 3.96 32.82 31.37
N ASN A 202 4.53 31.87 32.13
CA ASN A 202 4.99 32.11 33.50
C ASN A 202 6.33 32.87 33.53
N SER A 203 7.30 32.48 32.71
CA SER A 203 8.59 33.19 32.60
C SER A 203 8.44 34.64 32.13
N LEU A 204 7.39 34.94 31.35
CA LEU A 204 7.03 36.29 30.90
C LEU A 204 6.25 37.13 31.93
N ASP A 205 6.08 36.65 33.17
CA ASP A 205 5.22 37.22 34.23
C ASP A 205 3.70 37.29 33.87
N LEU A 206 3.28 36.69 32.75
CA LEU A 206 1.91 36.75 32.22
C LEU A 206 0.94 35.76 32.90
N SER A 207 1.38 35.02 33.92
CA SER A 207 0.56 34.04 34.64
C SER A 207 -0.78 34.58 35.16
N LYS A 208 -0.87 35.86 35.58
CA LYS A 208 -2.17 36.47 35.94
C LYS A 208 -3.15 36.53 34.77
N LEU A 209 -2.66 36.86 33.57
CA LEU A 209 -3.46 37.00 32.35
C LEU A 209 -4.11 35.67 31.94
N ILE A 210 -3.37 34.56 32.12
CA ILE A 210 -3.88 33.18 31.92
C ILE A 210 -4.93 32.84 32.98
N GLN A 211 -4.63 33.13 34.25
CA GLN A 211 -5.50 32.82 35.39
C GLN A 211 -6.84 33.57 35.36
N GLU A 212 -6.85 34.80 34.84
CA GLU A 212 -8.06 35.61 34.68
C GLU A 212 -8.85 35.15 33.44
N ASN A 213 -8.25 35.18 32.24
CA ASN A 213 -8.99 35.07 30.97
C ASN A 213 -9.30 33.65 30.48
N SER A 214 -8.62 32.61 30.97
CA SER A 214 -8.96 31.23 30.58
C SER A 214 -10.35 30.83 31.10
N LYS A 215 -10.98 29.85 30.45
CA LYS A 215 -12.19 29.15 30.90
C LYS A 215 -11.90 27.69 31.29
N ARG A 216 -10.69 27.19 31.00
CA ARG A 216 -10.27 25.81 31.26
C ARG A 216 -9.61 25.69 32.64
N THR A 217 -10.07 24.74 33.46
CA THR A 217 -9.60 24.59 34.84
C THR A 217 -8.09 24.23 34.90
N TRP A 218 -7.63 23.37 34.00
CA TRP A 218 -6.23 22.92 33.97
C TRP A 218 -5.23 24.02 33.60
N GLU A 219 -5.60 24.91 32.67
CA GLU A 219 -4.77 26.07 32.29
C GLU A 219 -4.54 26.98 33.50
N LYS A 220 -5.62 27.29 34.26
CA LYS A 220 -5.54 28.11 35.48
C LYS A 220 -4.73 27.45 36.58
N ILE A 221 -4.97 26.17 36.88
CA ILE A 221 -4.28 25.47 37.97
C ILE A 221 -2.79 25.32 37.66
N SER A 222 -2.43 25.01 36.41
CA SER A 222 -1.01 24.86 36.02
C SER A 222 -0.27 26.19 36.07
N SER A 223 -0.88 27.29 35.61
CA SER A 223 -0.29 28.64 35.75
C SER A 223 -0.14 29.06 37.22
N LYS A 224 -1.11 28.73 38.08
CA LYS A 224 -0.99 29.01 39.53
C LYS A 224 0.18 28.25 40.16
N ALA A 225 0.32 26.96 39.83
CA ALA A 225 1.39 26.11 40.33
C ALA A 225 2.78 26.63 39.93
N LEU A 226 2.95 26.97 38.64
CA LEU A 226 4.19 27.57 38.11
C LEU A 226 4.53 28.92 38.74
N ASN A 227 3.52 29.70 39.13
CA ASN A 227 3.68 30.98 39.83
C ASN A 227 3.73 30.81 41.37
N HIS A 228 4.08 29.61 41.86
CA HIS A 228 4.22 29.25 43.27
C HIS A 228 3.01 29.58 44.18
N GLN A 229 1.80 29.68 43.60
CA GLN A 229 0.57 29.94 44.36
C GLN A 229 0.00 28.62 44.91
N ASP A 230 -0.69 28.66 46.07
CA ASP A 230 -1.40 27.48 46.56
C ASP A 230 -2.54 27.08 45.62
N ILE A 231 -2.38 25.89 45.04
CA ILE A 231 -3.38 25.24 44.19
C ILE A 231 -4.30 24.29 44.99
N SER A 232 -3.98 23.98 46.24
CA SER A 232 -4.64 22.94 47.03
C SER A 232 -6.15 23.16 47.15
N LYS A 233 -6.59 24.42 47.33
CA LYS A 233 -8.01 24.74 47.31
C LYS A 233 -8.64 24.48 45.93
N SER A 234 -8.05 25.01 44.85
CA SER A 234 -8.60 24.84 43.49
C SER A 234 -8.58 23.39 43.00
N LEU A 235 -7.62 22.56 43.43
CA LEU A 235 -7.62 21.11 43.18
C LEU A 235 -8.71 20.39 43.99
N ASN A 236 -8.87 20.70 45.27
CA ASN A 236 -9.94 20.12 46.09
C ASN A 236 -11.34 20.49 45.57
N ASP A 237 -11.53 21.73 45.11
CA ASP A 237 -12.78 22.19 44.48
C ASP A 237 -13.01 21.47 43.14
N LEU A 238 -11.96 21.22 42.34
CA LEU A 238 -12.04 20.45 41.10
C LEU A 238 -12.40 18.97 41.34
N ILE A 239 -11.73 18.30 42.28
CA ILE A 239 -12.03 16.89 42.64
C ILE A 239 -13.49 16.77 43.10
N LYS A 240 -13.95 17.67 43.97
CA LYS A 240 -15.36 17.71 44.43
C LYS A 240 -16.37 18.05 43.34
N SER A 241 -15.95 18.60 42.21
CA SER A 241 -16.85 18.93 41.09
C SER A 241 -17.19 17.75 40.18
N GLY A 242 -16.54 16.59 40.36
CA GLY A 242 -16.76 15.38 39.54
C GLY A 242 -16.27 15.50 38.09
N LYS A 243 -15.58 16.59 37.72
CA LYS A 243 -15.05 16.81 36.38
C LYS A 243 -13.77 15.99 36.13
N PHE A 244 -13.95 14.70 35.88
CA PHE A 244 -12.87 13.74 35.67
C PHE A 244 -11.87 14.16 34.56
N GLU A 245 -12.36 14.60 33.40
CA GLU A 245 -11.49 15.02 32.28
C GLU A 245 -10.69 16.31 32.58
N ASP A 246 -11.31 17.32 33.22
CA ASP A 246 -10.59 18.53 33.70
C ASP A 246 -9.46 18.12 34.68
N LEU A 247 -9.71 17.14 35.56
CA LEU A 247 -8.74 16.63 36.53
C LEU A 247 -7.59 15.86 35.84
N LEU A 248 -7.90 15.00 34.86
CA LEU A 248 -6.89 14.30 34.07
C LEU A 248 -6.00 15.26 33.26
N GLN A 249 -6.57 16.26 32.58
CA GLN A 249 -5.77 17.27 31.89
C GLN A 249 -4.96 18.11 32.90
N THR A 250 -5.51 18.43 34.08
CA THR A 250 -4.76 19.12 35.14
C THR A 250 -3.54 18.32 35.58
N ILE A 251 -3.68 17.02 35.87
CA ILE A 251 -2.54 16.16 36.26
C ILE A 251 -1.51 16.05 35.13
N LYS A 252 -1.95 15.84 33.88
CA LYS A 252 -1.07 15.79 32.70
C LYS A 252 -0.29 17.10 32.48
N TYR A 253 -0.94 18.24 32.64
CA TYR A 253 -0.32 19.55 32.45
C TYR A 253 0.65 19.88 33.60
N LEU A 254 0.32 19.54 34.85
CA LEU A 254 1.24 19.66 35.99
C LEU A 254 2.49 18.77 35.82
N ASP A 255 2.36 17.60 35.19
CA ASP A 255 3.46 16.68 34.88
C ASP A 255 4.39 17.24 33.79
N LYS A 256 3.79 17.67 32.65
CA LYS A 256 4.52 18.31 31.55
C LYS A 256 5.23 19.61 31.97
N THR A 257 4.55 20.47 32.73
CA THR A 257 5.10 21.77 33.19
C THR A 257 6.14 21.61 34.30
N GLN A 258 6.19 20.46 34.97
CA GLN A 258 7.01 20.20 36.17
C GLN A 258 6.73 21.17 37.32
N ALA A 259 5.50 21.71 37.39
CA ALA A 259 5.12 22.79 38.29
C ALA A 259 4.96 22.38 39.78
N VAL A 260 5.05 21.08 40.08
CA VAL A 260 4.88 20.49 41.41
C VAL A 260 5.89 19.35 41.61
N SER A 261 6.18 19.00 42.86
CA SER A 261 7.07 17.88 43.15
C SER A 261 6.50 16.54 42.64
N LYS A 262 7.39 15.62 42.27
CA LYS A 262 7.00 14.28 41.80
C LYS A 262 6.17 13.52 42.84
N ASP A 263 6.42 13.74 44.13
CA ASP A 263 5.68 13.11 45.23
C ASP A 263 4.26 13.67 45.35
N TYR A 264 4.08 14.99 45.23
CA TYR A 264 2.76 15.61 45.19
C TYR A 264 1.95 15.11 43.97
N LEU A 265 2.62 15.00 42.82
CA LEU A 265 1.99 14.51 41.58
C LEU A 265 1.66 13.01 41.63
N ASN A 266 2.50 12.20 42.29
CA ASN A 266 2.18 10.80 42.58
C ASN A 266 0.99 10.67 43.55
N ASN A 267 0.88 11.54 44.56
CA ASN A 267 -0.27 11.58 45.46
C ASN A 267 -1.56 11.96 44.72
N LEU A 268 -1.53 12.92 43.78
CA LEU A 268 -2.67 13.20 42.90
C LEU A 268 -3.03 12.00 42.00
N LYS A 269 -2.03 11.32 41.42
CA LYS A 269 -2.25 10.09 40.62
C LYS A 269 -2.78 8.91 41.44
N ASN A 270 -2.52 8.87 42.75
CA ASN A 270 -3.14 7.93 43.68
C ASN A 270 -4.58 8.32 44.03
N GLY A 271 -4.86 9.61 44.20
CA GLY A 271 -6.22 10.13 44.44
C GLY A 271 -7.21 9.92 43.29
N LEU A 272 -6.73 9.62 42.07
CA LEU A 272 -7.58 9.17 40.96
C LEU A 272 -8.26 7.81 41.23
N LYS A 273 -7.74 7.00 42.17
CA LYS A 273 -8.29 5.67 42.48
C LYS A 273 -9.76 5.75 42.89
N ASP A 274 -10.11 6.78 43.65
CA ASP A 274 -11.44 6.99 44.21
C ASP A 274 -12.31 7.90 43.28
N GLN A 275 -11.93 7.99 42.00
CA GLN A 275 -12.58 8.78 40.93
C GLN A 275 -12.73 7.97 39.63
N ILE A 276 -12.40 6.68 39.63
CA ILE A 276 -12.48 5.78 38.47
C ILE A 276 -13.46 4.66 38.83
N ASP A 277 -14.70 4.86 38.40
CA ASP A 277 -15.84 3.99 38.66
C ASP A 277 -16.07 2.96 37.55
N ASN A 278 -15.54 3.18 36.34
CA ASN A 278 -15.78 2.33 35.16
C ASN A 278 -14.59 2.24 34.19
N LEU A 279 -14.71 1.33 33.20
CA LEU A 279 -13.65 1.03 32.23
C LEU A 279 -13.37 2.18 31.25
N ASP A 280 -14.36 2.99 30.87
CA ASP A 280 -14.16 4.14 29.98
C ASP A 280 -13.33 5.24 30.67
N GLN A 281 -13.63 5.55 31.94
CA GLN A 281 -12.80 6.42 32.78
C GLN A 281 -11.37 5.88 32.92
N LEU A 282 -11.21 4.58 33.20
CA LEU A 282 -9.90 3.95 33.31
C LEU A 282 -9.10 4.03 31.99
N PHE A 283 -9.75 3.82 30.85
CA PHE A 283 -9.14 3.95 29.52
C PHE A 283 -8.77 5.40 29.19
N ASN A 284 -9.63 6.37 29.46
CA ASN A 284 -9.32 7.80 29.26
C ASN A 284 -8.17 8.26 30.17
N ALA A 285 -8.11 7.78 31.41
CA ALA A 285 -6.99 8.04 32.32
C ALA A 285 -5.68 7.43 31.80
N ALA A 286 -5.69 6.15 31.43
CA ALA A 286 -4.51 5.47 30.87
C ALA A 286 -3.98 6.18 29.61
N LYS A 287 -4.90 6.55 28.71
CA LYS A 287 -4.62 7.31 27.47
C LYS A 287 -4.09 8.71 27.73
N THR A 288 -4.59 9.41 28.74
CA THR A 288 -4.19 10.79 29.05
C THR A 288 -2.87 10.86 29.82
N LEU A 289 -2.59 9.87 30.67
CA LEU A 289 -1.41 9.81 31.54
C LEU A 289 -0.28 8.92 30.99
N GLY A 290 -0.48 8.25 29.85
CA GLY A 290 0.46 7.33 29.20
C GLY A 290 0.66 5.99 29.93
N LYS A 291 0.02 5.80 31.09
CA LYS A 291 0.03 4.57 31.90
C LYS A 291 -1.26 4.51 32.73
N PRO A 292 -1.74 3.32 33.12
CA PRO A 292 -2.94 3.23 33.94
C PRO A 292 -2.62 3.78 35.35
N PRO A 293 -3.51 4.59 35.95
CA PRO A 293 -3.40 4.98 37.36
C PRO A 293 -3.74 3.79 38.27
N ASN A 294 -3.68 4.00 39.59
CA ASN A 294 -4.33 3.10 40.53
C ASN A 294 -5.86 3.27 40.45
N PHE A 295 -6.61 2.18 40.56
CA PHE A 295 -8.09 2.12 40.55
C PHE A 295 -8.56 0.99 41.49
N ASN A 296 -9.85 0.91 41.82
CA ASN A 296 -10.39 -0.31 42.43
C ASN A 296 -10.82 -1.31 41.34
N LEU A 297 -10.15 -2.46 41.27
CA LEU A 297 -10.44 -3.50 40.29
C LEU A 297 -11.88 -4.02 40.41
N ASP A 298 -12.36 -4.17 41.66
CA ASP A 298 -13.66 -4.79 41.89
C ASP A 298 -14.82 -3.90 41.45
N ASP A 299 -14.84 -2.65 41.93
CA ASP A 299 -15.89 -1.66 41.61
C ASP A 299 -15.95 -1.38 40.11
N VAL A 300 -14.79 -1.15 39.47
CA VAL A 300 -14.69 -0.85 38.03
C VAL A 300 -15.28 -1.97 37.18
N LEU A 301 -15.02 -3.23 37.53
CA LEU A 301 -15.57 -4.38 36.82
C LEU A 301 -17.05 -4.60 37.13
N ASP A 302 -17.49 -4.41 38.38
CA ASP A 302 -18.91 -4.58 38.73
C ASP A 302 -19.80 -3.51 38.09
N ASN A 303 -19.36 -2.25 38.06
CA ASN A 303 -20.03 -1.16 37.37
C ASN A 303 -20.02 -1.34 35.85
N ALA A 304 -18.91 -1.82 35.26
CA ALA A 304 -18.86 -2.15 33.84
C ALA A 304 -19.91 -3.22 33.46
N LEU A 305 -20.06 -4.25 34.30
CA LEU A 305 -21.06 -5.31 34.12
C LEU A 305 -22.50 -4.87 34.40
N GLN A 306 -22.74 -3.70 35.02
CA GLN A 306 -24.09 -3.14 35.17
C GLN A 306 -24.46 -2.18 34.04
N ASN A 307 -23.49 -1.40 33.52
CA ASN A 307 -23.76 -0.22 32.69
C ASN A 307 -23.39 -0.37 31.20
N SER A 308 -22.81 -1.49 30.76
CA SER A 308 -22.29 -1.63 29.40
C SER A 308 -22.33 -3.06 28.86
N SER A 309 -22.30 -3.20 27.53
CA SER A 309 -22.34 -4.52 26.88
C SER A 309 -21.04 -5.30 27.09
N PHE A 310 -21.13 -6.63 26.98
CA PHE A 310 -19.97 -7.51 27.06
C PHE A 310 -18.90 -7.17 26.02
N GLU A 311 -19.30 -6.85 24.79
CA GLU A 311 -18.41 -6.49 23.68
C GLU A 311 -17.67 -5.18 23.97
N HIS A 312 -18.35 -4.16 24.49
CA HIS A 312 -17.73 -2.88 24.88
C HIS A 312 -16.69 -3.10 26.00
N ASN A 313 -17.09 -3.78 27.08
CA ASN A 313 -16.23 -4.08 28.21
C ASN A 313 -15.02 -4.94 27.82
N PHE A 314 -15.20 -5.93 26.93
CA PHE A 314 -14.11 -6.76 26.44
C PHE A 314 -13.16 -5.98 25.51
N ASN A 315 -13.68 -5.09 24.66
CA ASN A 315 -12.85 -4.25 23.78
C ASN A 315 -12.03 -3.22 24.59
N LEU A 316 -12.60 -2.63 25.63
CA LEU A 316 -11.87 -1.73 26.55
C LEU A 316 -10.80 -2.49 27.33
N THR A 317 -11.13 -3.62 27.96
CA THR A 317 -10.14 -4.42 28.70
C THR A 317 -9.06 -5.01 27.78
N ASN A 318 -9.39 -5.38 26.54
CA ASN A 318 -8.40 -5.77 25.54
C ASN A 318 -7.47 -4.62 25.16
N SER A 319 -8.00 -3.41 25.01
CA SER A 319 -7.20 -2.20 24.70
C SER A 319 -6.32 -1.78 25.87
N LEU A 320 -6.82 -1.90 27.10
CA LEU A 320 -6.06 -1.68 28.33
C LEU A 320 -4.90 -2.69 28.45
N ASP A 321 -5.16 -3.98 28.20
CA ASP A 321 -4.14 -5.03 28.25
C ASP A 321 -3.09 -4.87 27.15
N GLN A 322 -3.50 -4.53 25.92
CA GLN A 322 -2.59 -4.43 24.76
C GLN A 322 -1.70 -3.18 24.78
N PHE A 323 -2.26 -2.01 25.11
CA PHE A 323 -1.53 -0.74 25.01
C PHE A 323 -0.92 -0.27 26.35
N TYR A 324 -1.46 -0.72 27.47
CA TYR A 324 -1.08 -0.24 28.80
C TYR A 324 -0.64 -1.36 29.77
N GLY A 325 -0.55 -2.60 29.29
CA GLY A 325 0.04 -3.72 30.02
C GLY A 325 -0.79 -4.25 31.20
N THR A 326 -2.10 -4.00 31.23
CA THR A 326 -2.98 -4.56 32.24
C THR A 326 -3.29 -6.05 32.00
N ASN A 327 -4.02 -6.68 32.93
CA ASN A 327 -4.55 -8.04 32.77
C ASN A 327 -6.01 -8.09 33.26
N LEU A 328 -6.89 -7.38 32.57
CA LEU A 328 -8.29 -7.17 32.95
C LEU A 328 -9.27 -8.12 32.26
N ARG A 329 -8.93 -8.67 31.08
CA ARG A 329 -9.81 -9.63 30.38
C ARG A 329 -10.06 -10.90 31.21
N GLY A 330 -9.06 -11.37 31.95
CA GLY A 330 -9.19 -12.53 32.86
C GLY A 330 -10.22 -12.27 33.97
N PRO A 331 -9.98 -11.30 34.87
CA PRO A 331 -10.91 -10.92 35.94
C PRO A 331 -12.32 -10.54 35.46
N LEU A 332 -12.45 -9.87 34.30
CA LEU A 332 -13.75 -9.57 33.68
C LEU A 332 -14.53 -10.86 33.37
N LEU A 333 -13.89 -11.86 32.77
CA LEU A 333 -14.49 -13.16 32.46
C LEU A 333 -14.77 -13.99 33.70
N GLU A 334 -13.97 -13.86 34.76
CA GLU A 334 -14.18 -14.53 36.05
C GLU A 334 -15.41 -13.96 36.78
N LYS A 335 -15.59 -12.63 36.83
CA LYS A 335 -16.82 -12.00 37.35
C LYS A 335 -18.07 -12.33 36.52
N LEU A 336 -17.93 -12.42 35.19
CA LEU A 336 -19.02 -12.85 34.31
C LEU A 336 -19.42 -14.31 34.56
N GLU A 337 -18.45 -15.21 34.77
CA GLU A 337 -18.72 -16.61 35.12
C GLU A 337 -19.44 -16.72 36.47
N GLN A 338 -19.10 -15.87 37.46
CA GLN A 338 -19.83 -15.80 38.71
C GLN A 338 -21.28 -15.33 38.51
N LYS A 339 -21.51 -14.16 37.90
CA LYS A 339 -22.87 -13.62 37.70
C LYS A 339 -23.75 -14.50 36.82
N SER A 340 -23.16 -15.29 35.91
CA SER A 340 -23.91 -16.26 35.12
C SER A 340 -24.33 -17.49 35.93
N LYS A 341 -23.51 -17.98 36.87
CA LYS A 341 -23.90 -19.02 37.85
C LYS A 341 -25.00 -18.53 38.80
N GLU A 342 -24.97 -17.26 39.17
CA GLU A 342 -26.02 -16.59 39.94
C GLU A 342 -27.29 -16.28 39.10
N SER A 343 -27.35 -16.74 37.83
CA SER A 343 -28.46 -16.56 36.89
C SER A 343 -28.82 -15.09 36.56
N GLN A 344 -27.92 -14.14 36.85
CA GLN A 344 -28.12 -12.71 36.60
C GLN A 344 -27.81 -12.32 35.15
N MET A 345 -26.95 -13.08 34.45
CA MET A 345 -26.55 -12.82 33.07
C MET A 345 -26.39 -14.10 32.24
N ASN A 346 -26.91 -14.07 31.01
CA ASN A 346 -26.61 -15.04 29.96
C ASN A 346 -25.94 -14.30 28.78
N ILE A 347 -24.78 -14.76 28.34
CA ILE A 347 -24.06 -14.21 27.19
C ILE A 347 -24.35 -15.07 25.96
N SER A 348 -24.53 -14.45 24.79
CA SER A 348 -24.76 -15.20 23.55
C SER A 348 -23.51 -15.96 23.09
N LEU A 349 -23.72 -17.07 22.37
CA LEU A 349 -22.65 -17.85 21.75
C LEU A 349 -21.82 -16.99 20.77
N GLU A 350 -22.50 -16.11 20.01
CA GLU A 350 -21.88 -15.19 19.05
C GLU A 350 -21.02 -14.12 19.74
N SER A 351 -21.51 -13.55 20.86
CA SER A 351 -20.77 -12.59 21.68
C SER A 351 -19.47 -13.20 22.21
N LEU A 352 -19.53 -14.38 22.82
CA LEU A 352 -18.35 -15.07 23.38
C LEU A 352 -17.35 -15.49 22.30
N THR A 353 -17.82 -15.94 21.14
CA THR A 353 -16.94 -16.35 20.03
C THR A 353 -16.27 -15.16 19.32
N LYS A 354 -16.93 -13.99 19.27
CA LYS A 354 -16.34 -12.72 18.83
C LYS A 354 -15.31 -12.13 19.82
N ALA A 355 -15.34 -12.53 21.08
CA ALA A 355 -14.40 -12.12 22.13
C ALA A 355 -13.53 -13.30 22.66
N PRO A 356 -12.70 -13.95 21.81
CA PRO A 356 -12.09 -15.23 22.16
C PRO A 356 -10.83 -15.08 23.04
N PHE A 357 -10.94 -15.47 24.30
CA PHE A 357 -9.84 -15.43 25.26
C PHE A 357 -9.51 -16.83 25.81
N ALA A 358 -8.24 -17.23 25.78
CA ALA A 358 -7.82 -18.59 26.11
C ALA A 358 -7.64 -18.80 27.63
N ASN A 359 -8.71 -18.63 28.43
CA ASN A 359 -8.72 -18.94 29.86
C ASN A 359 -9.82 -19.96 30.23
N LYS A 360 -9.84 -20.35 31.52
CA LYS A 360 -10.83 -21.32 32.05
C LYS A 360 -12.26 -20.77 31.99
N SER A 361 -12.46 -19.52 32.37
CA SER A 361 -13.80 -18.91 32.46
C SER A 361 -14.46 -18.67 31.11
N TRP A 362 -13.71 -18.27 30.07
CA TRP A 362 -14.22 -18.23 28.70
C TRP A 362 -14.68 -19.61 28.24
N ASN A 363 -13.90 -20.67 28.49
CA ASN A 363 -14.30 -22.03 28.16
C ASN A 363 -15.53 -22.49 28.97
N SER A 364 -15.65 -22.08 30.23
CA SER A 364 -16.82 -22.34 31.08
C SER A 364 -18.08 -21.70 30.49
N LEU A 365 -18.03 -20.38 30.25
CA LEU A 365 -19.09 -19.58 29.64
C LEU A 365 -19.46 -20.06 28.23
N PHE A 366 -18.49 -20.43 27.40
CA PHE A 366 -18.72 -20.98 26.05
C PHE A 366 -19.52 -22.28 26.10
N ASN A 367 -19.15 -23.22 26.98
CA ASN A 367 -19.88 -24.48 27.12
C ASN A 367 -21.30 -24.25 27.65
N GLN A 368 -21.49 -23.32 28.59
CA GLN A 368 -22.83 -22.93 29.08
C GLN A 368 -23.69 -22.31 27.97
N ALA A 369 -23.15 -21.35 27.21
CA ALA A 369 -23.85 -20.72 26.08
C ALA A 369 -24.19 -21.72 24.97
N LEU A 370 -23.29 -22.67 24.68
CA LEU A 370 -23.52 -23.74 23.70
C LEU A 370 -24.63 -24.69 24.16
N GLN A 371 -24.64 -25.10 25.44
CA GLN A 371 -25.72 -25.93 25.99
C GLN A 371 -27.06 -25.19 26.01
N ASN A 372 -27.07 -23.89 26.29
CA ASN A 372 -28.29 -23.07 26.17
C ASN A 372 -28.81 -23.06 24.72
N ALA A 373 -27.95 -22.82 23.73
CA ALA A 373 -28.33 -22.83 22.31
C ALA A 373 -28.83 -24.22 21.83
N ILE A 374 -28.22 -25.32 22.31
CA ILE A 374 -28.71 -26.70 22.06
C ILE A 374 -30.10 -26.91 22.68
N ASN A 375 -30.31 -26.46 23.92
CA ASN A 375 -31.60 -26.56 24.61
C ASN A 375 -32.69 -25.68 23.98
N GLU A 376 -32.33 -24.56 23.35
CA GLU A 376 -33.24 -23.73 22.57
C GLU A 376 -33.59 -24.40 21.22
N ALA A 377 -32.59 -24.90 20.48
CA ALA A 377 -32.82 -25.62 19.22
C ALA A 377 -33.71 -26.86 19.40
N ALA A 378 -33.52 -27.62 20.49
CA ALA A 378 -34.33 -28.79 20.84
C ALA A 378 -35.81 -28.46 21.14
N LYS A 379 -36.12 -27.22 21.56
CA LYS A 379 -37.48 -26.75 21.86
C LYS A 379 -38.23 -26.20 20.63
N GLN A 380 -37.57 -26.01 19.49
CA GLN A 380 -38.22 -25.45 18.30
C GLN A 380 -39.10 -26.47 17.58
N ASN A 381 -40.22 -26.00 17.02
CA ASN A 381 -41.14 -26.82 16.20
C ASN A 381 -40.48 -27.42 14.94
N LYS A 382 -39.31 -26.91 14.52
CA LYS A 382 -38.52 -27.43 13.40
C LYS A 382 -37.08 -27.73 13.84
N LYS A 383 -36.92 -28.66 14.80
CA LYS A 383 -35.63 -29.08 15.38
C LYS A 383 -34.52 -29.25 14.32
N PHE A 384 -34.84 -29.95 13.23
CA PHE A 384 -33.96 -30.15 12.07
C PHE A 384 -33.30 -28.86 11.53
N GLU A 385 -34.10 -27.83 11.25
CA GLU A 385 -33.58 -26.56 10.75
C GLU A 385 -32.85 -25.76 11.84
N ALA A 386 -33.29 -25.88 13.10
CA ALA A 386 -32.63 -25.26 14.24
C ALA A 386 -31.21 -25.82 14.46
N PHE A 387 -31.04 -27.15 14.42
CA PHE A 387 -29.73 -27.79 14.54
C PHE A 387 -28.84 -27.58 13.31
N LYS A 388 -29.39 -27.55 12.08
CA LYS A 388 -28.65 -27.09 10.89
C LYS A 388 -28.12 -25.67 11.06
N SER A 389 -28.97 -24.74 11.50
CA SER A 389 -28.60 -23.34 11.71
C SER A 389 -27.51 -23.21 12.78
N LEU A 390 -27.66 -23.87 13.93
CA LEU A 390 -26.69 -23.85 15.03
C LEU A 390 -25.34 -24.46 14.62
N THR A 391 -25.35 -25.59 13.89
CA THR A 391 -24.13 -26.26 13.42
C THR A 391 -23.38 -25.39 12.41
N HIS A 392 -24.10 -24.75 11.48
CA HIS A 392 -23.51 -23.81 10.53
C HIS A 392 -22.99 -22.54 11.21
N GLN A 393 -23.74 -21.97 12.16
CA GLN A 393 -23.30 -20.81 12.93
C GLN A 393 -22.01 -21.12 13.70
N LEU A 394 -21.93 -22.26 14.41
CA LEU A 394 -20.69 -22.62 15.11
C LEU A 394 -19.54 -22.94 14.14
N GLN A 395 -19.81 -23.53 12.97
CA GLN A 395 -18.80 -23.80 11.95
C GLN A 395 -18.22 -22.49 11.38
N GLN A 396 -19.06 -21.49 11.11
CA GLN A 396 -18.60 -20.16 10.70
C GLN A 396 -17.78 -19.48 11.81
N LEU A 397 -18.27 -19.49 13.05
CA LEU A 397 -17.60 -18.86 14.20
C LEU A 397 -16.25 -19.53 14.51
N ALA A 398 -16.16 -20.86 14.43
CA ALA A 398 -14.91 -21.60 14.58
C ALA A 398 -13.87 -21.20 13.51
N ASN A 399 -14.30 -21.06 12.26
CA ASN A 399 -13.46 -20.69 11.13
C ASN A 399 -13.02 -19.21 11.16
N SER A 400 -13.82 -18.31 11.74
CA SER A 400 -13.49 -16.88 11.87
C SER A 400 -12.80 -16.50 13.20
N CYS A 401 -12.69 -17.43 14.15
CA CYS A 401 -12.13 -17.17 15.47
C CYS A 401 -10.60 -17.00 15.42
N ALA A 402 -10.12 -15.76 15.57
CA ALA A 402 -8.69 -15.41 15.52
C ALA A 402 -7.81 -16.09 16.59
N ASN A 403 -8.39 -16.63 17.66
CA ASN A 403 -7.67 -17.38 18.69
C ASN A 403 -7.72 -18.89 18.39
N MET A 404 -6.56 -19.46 18.02
CA MET A 404 -6.44 -20.88 17.65
C MET A 404 -6.97 -21.84 18.74
N HIS A 405 -6.77 -21.56 20.03
CA HIS A 405 -7.25 -22.46 21.09
C HIS A 405 -8.77 -22.39 21.26
N CYS A 406 -9.38 -21.21 21.13
CA CYS A 406 -10.83 -21.05 21.14
C CYS A 406 -11.45 -21.70 19.89
N SER A 407 -10.87 -21.49 18.70
CA SER A 407 -11.28 -22.15 17.45
C SER A 407 -11.23 -23.67 17.56
N GLN A 408 -10.13 -24.24 18.09
CA GLN A 408 -10.00 -25.68 18.36
C GLN A 408 -11.08 -26.19 19.33
N LYS A 409 -11.43 -25.43 20.38
CA LYS A 409 -12.51 -25.81 21.31
C LYS A 409 -13.90 -25.82 20.65
N MET A 410 -14.18 -24.89 19.74
CA MET A 410 -15.40 -24.89 18.94
C MET A 410 -15.41 -26.08 17.96
N ALA A 411 -14.30 -26.31 17.25
CA ALA A 411 -14.18 -27.40 16.29
C ALA A 411 -14.36 -28.79 16.92
N LEU A 412 -13.93 -28.97 18.17
CA LEU A 412 -14.11 -30.22 18.92
C LEU A 412 -15.59 -30.54 19.25
N THR A 413 -16.52 -29.57 19.23
CA THR A 413 -17.95 -29.81 19.47
C THR A 413 -18.78 -29.93 18.18
N LEU A 414 -18.23 -29.55 17.02
CA LEU A 414 -18.89 -29.73 15.73
C LEU A 414 -19.29 -31.18 15.40
N PRO A 415 -18.53 -32.23 15.76
CA PRO A 415 -18.96 -33.61 15.53
C PRO A 415 -20.24 -33.99 16.29
N ASP A 416 -20.39 -33.57 17.55
CA ASP A 416 -21.59 -33.84 18.36
C ASP A 416 -22.82 -33.09 17.80
N LEU A 417 -22.64 -31.82 17.41
CA LEU A 417 -23.69 -31.06 16.71
C LEU A 417 -24.05 -31.64 15.34
N THR A 418 -23.08 -32.21 14.62
CA THR A 418 -23.32 -32.92 13.35
C THR A 418 -24.21 -34.14 13.60
N THR A 419 -23.88 -34.98 14.58
CA THR A 419 -24.71 -36.14 14.96
C THR A 419 -26.10 -35.71 15.44
N LYS A 420 -26.23 -34.66 16.26
CA LYS A 420 -27.53 -34.10 16.69
C LYS A 420 -28.37 -33.55 15.53
N THR A 421 -27.73 -32.97 14.52
CA THR A 421 -28.42 -32.51 13.30
C THR A 421 -29.06 -33.69 12.56
N LEU A 422 -28.34 -34.81 12.43
CA LEU A 422 -28.91 -36.04 11.85
C LEU A 422 -30.00 -36.66 12.74
N GLU A 423 -29.76 -36.74 14.06
CA GLU A 423 -30.72 -37.26 15.05
C GLU A 423 -32.06 -36.49 15.03
N SER A 424 -32.01 -35.19 14.79
CA SER A 424 -33.18 -34.30 14.73
C SER A 424 -34.02 -34.41 13.45
N CYS A 425 -33.65 -35.29 12.52
CA CYS A 425 -34.42 -35.56 11.31
C CYS A 425 -35.58 -36.53 11.59
N GLU A 426 -36.80 -36.13 11.23
CA GLU A 426 -38.03 -36.90 11.43
C GLU A 426 -38.53 -37.57 10.13
N THR A 427 -37.88 -37.34 8.98
CA THR A 427 -38.22 -37.95 7.67
C THR A 427 -36.99 -38.19 6.77
N PRO A 428 -37.03 -39.15 5.83
CA PRO A 428 -35.96 -39.38 4.85
C PRO A 428 -35.53 -38.14 4.05
N ALA A 429 -36.50 -37.30 3.66
CA ALA A 429 -36.22 -36.06 2.92
C ALA A 429 -35.43 -35.05 3.76
N GLN A 430 -35.68 -34.99 5.08
CA GLN A 430 -34.88 -34.17 6.00
C GLN A 430 -33.46 -34.75 6.14
N LEU A 431 -33.30 -36.06 6.32
CA LEU A 431 -31.96 -36.68 6.45
C LEU A 431 -31.11 -36.49 5.19
N LYS A 432 -31.71 -36.59 3.99
CA LYS A 432 -31.03 -36.26 2.72
C LYS A 432 -30.58 -34.80 2.69
N ASN A 433 -31.49 -33.87 3.01
CA ASN A 433 -31.17 -32.45 3.06
C ASN A 433 -30.12 -32.11 4.14
N ALA A 434 -30.12 -32.81 5.28
CA ALA A 434 -29.10 -32.71 6.34
C ALA A 434 -27.72 -33.06 5.79
N THR A 435 -27.62 -34.23 5.16
CA THR A 435 -26.37 -34.82 4.68
C THR A 435 -25.77 -33.98 3.54
N GLU A 436 -26.60 -33.51 2.62
CA GLU A 436 -26.21 -32.58 1.54
C GLU A 436 -25.76 -31.21 2.08
N PHE A 437 -26.49 -30.65 3.06
CA PHE A 437 -26.16 -29.36 3.69
C PHE A 437 -24.83 -29.42 4.45
N LEU A 438 -24.64 -30.44 5.29
CA LEU A 438 -23.42 -30.63 6.08
C LEU A 438 -22.19 -30.74 5.16
N ARG A 439 -22.26 -31.58 4.12
CA ARG A 439 -21.18 -31.71 3.11
C ARG A 439 -20.91 -30.40 2.39
N LYS A 440 -21.95 -29.62 2.04
CA LYS A 440 -21.80 -28.30 1.41
C LYS A 440 -21.05 -27.30 2.29
N ILE A 441 -21.14 -27.41 3.61
CA ILE A 441 -20.39 -26.57 4.58
C ILE A 441 -19.08 -27.24 5.05
N GLY A 442 -18.61 -28.27 4.36
CA GLY A 442 -17.34 -28.96 4.65
C GLY A 442 -17.36 -29.89 5.86
N LEU A 443 -18.53 -30.16 6.45
CA LEU A 443 -18.69 -31.13 7.53
C LEU A 443 -19.11 -32.48 6.95
N ASN A 444 -18.27 -33.49 7.14
CA ASN A 444 -18.54 -34.85 6.64
C ASN A 444 -19.16 -35.72 7.75
N PRO A 445 -20.48 -35.94 7.77
CA PRO A 445 -21.10 -36.91 8.67
C PRO A 445 -20.57 -38.33 8.42
N LYS A 446 -20.43 -39.12 9.49
CA LYS A 446 -19.87 -40.47 9.41
C LYS A 446 -20.89 -41.42 8.76
N SER A 447 -20.45 -42.30 7.84
CA SER A 447 -21.35 -43.22 7.12
C SER A 447 -22.24 -44.04 8.07
N LYS A 448 -21.68 -44.55 9.18
CA LYS A 448 -22.42 -45.29 10.21
C LYS A 448 -23.60 -44.53 10.82
N GLU A 449 -23.48 -43.22 11.00
CA GLU A 449 -24.58 -42.39 11.53
C GLU A 449 -25.67 -42.19 10.47
N ILE A 450 -25.29 -42.06 9.19
CA ILE A 450 -26.23 -42.03 8.06
C ILE A 450 -26.97 -43.37 7.94
N GLU A 451 -26.27 -44.50 8.08
CA GLU A 451 -26.85 -45.85 8.09
C GLU A 451 -27.84 -46.05 9.26
N GLU A 452 -27.45 -45.64 10.47
CA GLU A 452 -28.27 -45.78 11.68
C GLU A 452 -29.54 -44.93 11.62
N PHE A 453 -29.42 -43.63 11.31
CA PHE A 453 -30.58 -42.74 11.20
C PHE A 453 -31.43 -43.03 9.95
N GLY A 454 -30.83 -43.47 8.85
CA GLY A 454 -31.56 -43.91 7.65
C GLY A 454 -32.44 -45.12 7.93
N LYS A 455 -31.92 -46.13 8.64
CA LYS A 455 -32.69 -47.32 9.05
C LYS A 455 -33.77 -46.97 10.07
N LYS A 456 -33.49 -46.07 11.02
CA LYS A 456 -34.48 -45.53 11.96
C LYS A 456 -35.65 -44.80 11.26
N LEU A 457 -35.43 -44.26 10.06
CA LEU A 457 -36.42 -43.57 9.24
C LEU A 457 -37.05 -44.44 8.13
N ASN A 458 -36.83 -45.76 8.16
CA ASN A 458 -37.32 -46.74 7.17
C ASN A 458 -36.91 -46.43 5.71
N MET A 459 -35.71 -45.87 5.50
CA MET A 459 -35.13 -45.74 4.17
C MET A 459 -34.68 -47.11 3.63
N SER A 460 -34.75 -47.30 2.31
CA SER A 460 -34.18 -48.48 1.65
C SER A 460 -32.65 -48.52 1.76
N ASP A 461 -32.05 -49.71 1.72
CA ASP A 461 -30.59 -49.85 1.69
C ASP A 461 -30.00 -49.19 0.42
N GLU A 462 -30.75 -49.11 -0.68
CA GLU A 462 -30.41 -48.33 -1.88
C GLU A 462 -30.38 -46.81 -1.62
N GLU A 463 -31.41 -46.23 -0.99
CA GLU A 463 -31.42 -44.79 -0.67
C GLU A 463 -30.34 -44.42 0.35
N ILE A 464 -30.08 -45.30 1.32
CA ILE A 464 -28.98 -45.15 2.28
C ILE A 464 -27.63 -45.22 1.53
N SER A 465 -27.48 -46.16 0.59
CA SER A 465 -26.29 -46.26 -0.26
C SER A 465 -26.13 -45.04 -1.17
N GLU A 466 -27.21 -44.43 -1.68
CA GLU A 466 -27.14 -43.15 -2.39
C GLU A 466 -26.73 -41.98 -1.48
N LEU A 467 -27.14 -41.95 -0.20
CA LEU A 467 -26.63 -40.95 0.74
C LEU A 467 -25.13 -41.14 1.02
N ILE A 468 -24.60 -42.35 0.88
CA ILE A 468 -23.18 -42.68 1.12
C ILE A 468 -22.33 -42.47 -0.15
N GLU A 469 -22.70 -43.00 -1.33
CA GLU A 469 -21.98 -42.88 -2.61
C GLU A 469 -22.87 -42.58 -3.86
N PRO A 470 -23.35 -41.33 -4.08
CA PRO A 470 -24.26 -41.04 -5.20
C PRO A 470 -23.56 -40.72 -6.55
N ASN A 471 -22.36 -40.14 -6.52
CA ASN A 471 -21.93 -39.27 -7.63
C ASN A 471 -21.14 -39.95 -8.77
N TYR A 472 -20.35 -41.01 -8.50
CA TYR A 472 -19.58 -41.70 -9.55
C TYR A 472 -20.47 -42.43 -10.57
N GLN A 473 -21.50 -43.14 -10.09
CA GLN A 473 -22.48 -43.85 -10.92
C GLN A 473 -23.22 -42.90 -11.88
N LEU A 474 -23.52 -41.67 -11.44
CA LEU A 474 -24.13 -40.64 -12.28
C LEU A 474 -23.17 -40.19 -13.38
N LEU A 475 -21.92 -39.87 -13.04
CA LEU A 475 -20.91 -39.44 -14.01
C LEU A 475 -20.71 -40.49 -15.12
N LYS A 476 -20.50 -41.76 -14.75
CA LYS A 476 -20.30 -42.85 -15.72
C LYS A 476 -21.48 -42.97 -16.70
N LYS A 477 -22.73 -42.99 -16.19
CA LYS A 477 -23.95 -43.04 -17.01
C LYS A 477 -24.11 -41.84 -17.95
N LEU A 478 -23.59 -40.66 -17.59
CA LEU A 478 -23.59 -39.48 -18.46
C LEU A 478 -22.52 -39.57 -19.57
N VAL A 479 -21.35 -40.15 -19.27
CA VAL A 479 -20.31 -40.44 -20.26
C VAL A 479 -20.81 -41.48 -21.27
N ASP A 480 -21.29 -42.63 -20.78
CA ASP A 480 -21.80 -43.75 -21.61
C ASP A 480 -22.86 -43.30 -22.63
N LYS A 481 -23.75 -42.38 -22.23
CA LYS A 481 -24.92 -41.94 -23.02
C LYS A 481 -24.74 -40.63 -23.77
N LYS A 482 -23.57 -39.98 -23.73
CA LYS A 482 -23.36 -38.59 -24.23
C LYS A 482 -24.39 -37.57 -23.71
N ALA A 483 -24.85 -37.74 -22.47
CA ALA A 483 -26.01 -37.02 -21.93
C ALA A 483 -25.65 -35.73 -21.15
N ALA A 484 -24.44 -35.20 -21.36
CA ALA A 484 -23.91 -34.02 -20.68
C ALA A 484 -22.83 -33.33 -21.54
N ASN A 485 -22.72 -32.01 -21.41
CA ASN A 485 -21.64 -31.21 -21.98
C ASN A 485 -20.38 -31.23 -21.10
N PHE A 486 -19.27 -30.71 -21.64
CA PHE A 486 -17.98 -30.57 -20.97
C PHE A 486 -18.10 -29.97 -19.56
N GLU A 487 -18.83 -28.87 -19.40
CA GLU A 487 -18.96 -28.16 -18.12
C GLU A 487 -19.62 -29.02 -17.04
N ARG A 488 -20.73 -29.70 -17.38
CA ARG A 488 -21.45 -30.58 -16.46
C ARG A 488 -20.59 -31.80 -16.06
N LEU A 489 -19.83 -32.36 -17.01
CA LEU A 489 -18.92 -33.47 -16.75
C LEU A 489 -17.72 -33.04 -15.88
N SER A 490 -17.10 -31.89 -16.19
CA SER A 490 -15.97 -31.34 -15.42
C SER A 490 -16.38 -30.96 -13.99
N ASN A 491 -17.54 -30.32 -13.81
CA ASN A 491 -18.06 -29.98 -12.49
C ASN A 491 -18.35 -31.23 -11.64
N LEU A 492 -18.96 -32.27 -12.23
CA LEU A 492 -19.15 -33.55 -11.54
C LEU A 492 -17.82 -34.20 -11.17
N MET A 493 -16.84 -34.25 -12.08
CA MET A 493 -15.51 -34.82 -11.80
C MET A 493 -14.78 -34.07 -10.68
N ASN A 494 -14.85 -32.74 -10.65
CA ASN A 494 -14.27 -31.94 -9.57
C ASN A 494 -14.96 -32.18 -8.23
N GLN A 495 -16.30 -32.36 -8.21
CA GLN A 495 -17.06 -32.73 -7.02
C GLN A 495 -16.76 -34.14 -6.49
N ILE A 496 -16.17 -35.03 -7.30
CA ILE A 496 -15.81 -36.40 -6.92
C ILE A 496 -14.31 -36.68 -7.03
N LYS A 497 -13.47 -35.66 -7.00
CA LYS A 497 -12.01 -35.77 -7.25
C LYS A 497 -11.36 -36.90 -6.43
N ASP A 498 -11.70 -37.01 -5.16
CA ASP A 498 -11.15 -38.03 -4.25
C ASP A 498 -11.68 -39.45 -4.51
N GLN A 499 -12.78 -39.58 -5.25
CA GLN A 499 -13.39 -40.84 -5.67
C GLN A 499 -12.82 -41.36 -7.01
N ILE A 500 -12.15 -40.52 -7.81
CA ILE A 500 -11.56 -40.91 -9.11
C ILE A 500 -10.15 -41.46 -8.90
N ASN A 501 -10.09 -42.73 -8.50
CA ASN A 501 -8.85 -43.51 -8.47
C ASN A 501 -8.41 -43.93 -9.91
N PRO A 502 -7.19 -44.46 -10.12
CA PRO A 502 -6.69 -44.81 -11.45
C PRO A 502 -7.56 -45.81 -12.22
N GLU A 503 -8.16 -46.79 -11.54
CA GLU A 503 -9.07 -47.77 -12.16
C GLU A 503 -10.36 -47.10 -12.66
N ARG A 504 -10.96 -46.24 -11.84
CA ARG A 504 -12.16 -45.44 -12.19
C ARG A 504 -11.86 -44.43 -13.31
N LEU A 505 -10.65 -43.87 -13.37
CA LEU A 505 -10.20 -43.02 -14.47
C LEU A 505 -10.09 -43.82 -15.78
N ARG A 506 -9.46 -45.00 -15.74
CA ARG A 506 -9.37 -45.92 -16.90
C ARG A 506 -10.76 -46.34 -17.39
N GLU A 507 -11.69 -46.65 -16.48
CA GLU A 507 -13.07 -47.00 -16.82
C GLU A 507 -13.79 -45.84 -17.54
N LEU A 508 -13.65 -44.59 -17.06
CA LEU A 508 -14.23 -43.42 -17.69
C LEU A 508 -13.59 -43.10 -19.06
N VAL A 509 -12.26 -43.23 -19.20
CA VAL A 509 -11.57 -43.04 -20.50
C VAL A 509 -11.98 -44.12 -21.50
N SER A 510 -12.12 -45.38 -21.06
CA SER A 510 -12.60 -46.48 -21.89
C SER A 510 -14.03 -46.24 -22.39
N SER A 511 -14.94 -45.86 -21.47
CA SER A 511 -16.32 -45.47 -21.81
C SER A 511 -16.36 -44.28 -22.79
N ALA A 512 -15.57 -43.23 -22.56
CA ALA A 512 -15.52 -42.05 -23.42
C ALA A 512 -14.96 -42.34 -24.82
N LEU A 513 -13.95 -43.22 -24.93
CA LEU A 513 -13.40 -43.68 -26.21
C LEU A 513 -14.39 -44.56 -26.99
N ALA A 514 -14.97 -45.57 -26.32
CA ALA A 514 -15.88 -46.55 -26.93
C ALA A 514 -17.22 -45.93 -27.36
N SER A 515 -17.72 -44.94 -26.61
CA SER A 515 -18.92 -44.18 -26.99
C SER A 515 -18.65 -43.12 -28.07
N ASP A 516 -17.39 -42.71 -28.30
CA ASP A 516 -17.01 -41.50 -29.04
C ASP A 516 -17.54 -40.19 -28.39
N ASN A 517 -17.44 -40.09 -27.07
CA ASN A 517 -17.88 -38.92 -26.32
C ASN A 517 -16.76 -37.87 -26.21
N ARG A 518 -16.70 -36.95 -27.18
CA ARG A 518 -15.70 -35.87 -27.24
C ARG A 518 -15.73 -34.94 -26.02
N GLU A 519 -16.93 -34.59 -25.54
CA GLU A 519 -17.12 -33.77 -24.33
C GLU A 519 -16.46 -34.43 -23.10
N ALA A 520 -16.64 -35.75 -22.95
CA ALA A 520 -16.02 -36.52 -21.88
C ALA A 520 -14.52 -36.69 -22.06
N LEU A 521 -14.02 -36.95 -23.27
CA LEU A 521 -12.58 -37.04 -23.55
C LEU A 521 -11.87 -35.72 -23.23
N GLY A 522 -12.46 -34.59 -23.65
CA GLY A 522 -11.98 -33.25 -23.32
C GLY A 522 -12.01 -32.99 -21.82
N ALA A 523 -13.11 -33.30 -21.13
CA ALA A 523 -13.25 -33.07 -19.69
C ALA A 523 -12.32 -33.97 -18.86
N LEU A 524 -12.07 -35.23 -19.26
CA LEU A 524 -11.14 -36.15 -18.62
C LEU A 524 -9.68 -35.68 -18.77
N GLY A 525 -9.30 -35.25 -19.98
CA GLY A 525 -8.00 -34.64 -20.24
C GLY A 525 -7.78 -33.31 -19.49
N ASN A 526 -8.85 -32.53 -19.31
CA ASN A 526 -8.82 -31.30 -18.51
C ASN A 526 -8.89 -31.55 -16.98
N PHE A 527 -9.19 -32.79 -16.53
CA PHE A 527 -9.14 -33.20 -15.13
C PHE A 527 -7.75 -33.73 -14.73
N ASN A 528 -7.15 -34.61 -15.53
CA ASN A 528 -5.77 -35.06 -15.30
C ASN A 528 -5.06 -35.43 -16.62
N LEU A 529 -4.35 -34.46 -17.21
CA LEU A 529 -3.81 -34.56 -18.57
C LEU A 529 -2.84 -35.73 -18.78
N SER A 530 -1.88 -35.94 -17.87
CA SER A 530 -0.88 -37.01 -18.04
C SER A 530 -1.50 -38.40 -17.95
N LYS A 531 -2.31 -38.68 -16.92
CA LYS A 531 -2.94 -40.01 -16.76
C LYS A 531 -4.03 -40.28 -17.80
N ALA A 532 -4.78 -39.27 -18.21
CA ALA A 532 -5.80 -39.44 -19.25
C ALA A 532 -5.17 -39.82 -20.60
N LEU A 533 -4.08 -39.14 -20.99
CA LEU A 533 -3.33 -39.46 -22.22
C LEU A 533 -2.57 -40.80 -22.14
N GLU A 534 -2.09 -41.19 -20.95
CA GLU A 534 -1.48 -42.48 -20.71
C GLU A 534 -2.51 -43.62 -20.83
N GLU A 535 -3.65 -43.54 -20.15
CA GLU A 535 -4.68 -44.57 -20.21
C GLU A 535 -5.35 -44.63 -21.60
N ALA A 536 -5.53 -43.49 -22.29
CA ALA A 536 -5.97 -43.50 -23.69
C ALA A 536 -4.98 -44.26 -24.60
N GLN A 537 -3.67 -44.05 -24.41
CA GLN A 537 -2.63 -44.79 -25.14
C GLN A 537 -2.61 -46.29 -24.79
N ARG A 538 -2.87 -46.66 -23.54
CA ARG A 538 -2.98 -48.06 -23.09
C ARG A 538 -4.22 -48.76 -23.69
N ILE A 539 -5.35 -48.06 -23.81
CA ILE A 539 -6.63 -48.63 -24.28
C ILE A 539 -6.69 -48.74 -25.81
N GLY A 540 -6.31 -47.69 -26.53
CA GLY A 540 -6.48 -47.61 -27.99
C GLY A 540 -5.26 -47.11 -28.76
N GLY A 541 -4.07 -47.26 -28.17
CA GLY A 541 -2.80 -46.91 -28.81
C GLY A 541 -2.68 -45.44 -29.17
N ARG A 542 -1.88 -45.18 -30.22
CA ARG A 542 -1.59 -43.81 -30.69
C ARG A 542 -2.84 -43.08 -31.20
N GLU A 543 -3.75 -43.78 -31.87
CA GLU A 543 -4.99 -43.19 -32.41
C GLU A 543 -5.89 -42.65 -31.29
N ALA A 544 -6.10 -43.42 -30.22
CA ALA A 544 -6.87 -42.95 -29.06
C ALA A 544 -6.22 -41.77 -28.33
N GLN A 545 -4.88 -41.74 -28.27
CA GLN A 545 -4.14 -40.60 -27.70
C GLN A 545 -4.31 -39.34 -28.57
N GLU A 546 -4.09 -39.42 -29.89
CA GLU A 546 -4.26 -38.30 -30.82
C GLU A 546 -5.72 -37.82 -30.87
N LYS A 547 -6.69 -38.75 -30.80
CA LYS A 547 -8.13 -38.45 -30.66
C LYS A 547 -8.43 -37.69 -29.37
N MET A 548 -7.87 -38.09 -28.22
CA MET A 548 -8.03 -37.35 -26.97
C MET A 548 -7.40 -35.95 -27.06
N ILE A 549 -6.20 -35.81 -27.64
CA ILE A 549 -5.56 -34.51 -27.85
C ILE A 549 -6.46 -33.59 -28.68
N SER A 550 -7.12 -34.10 -29.74
CA SER A 550 -8.07 -33.32 -30.54
C SER A 550 -9.30 -32.82 -29.75
N CYS A 551 -9.64 -33.48 -28.64
CA CYS A 551 -10.75 -33.11 -27.76
C CYS A 551 -10.34 -32.16 -26.61
N LEU A 552 -9.05 -31.94 -26.37
CA LEU A 552 -8.57 -31.05 -25.29
C LEU A 552 -8.96 -29.57 -25.50
N SER A 553 -9.31 -29.18 -26.73
CA SER A 553 -9.83 -27.85 -27.06
C SER A 553 -11.29 -27.63 -26.64
N ALA A 554 -11.99 -28.64 -26.12
CA ALA A 554 -13.32 -28.46 -25.55
C ALA A 554 -13.23 -27.70 -24.22
N GLY A 555 -14.02 -26.63 -24.08
CA GLY A 555 -14.07 -25.77 -22.89
C GLY A 555 -13.52 -24.36 -23.12
N SER A 556 -13.14 -23.68 -22.04
CA SER A 556 -12.69 -22.27 -22.05
C SER A 556 -11.22 -22.06 -22.44
N GLY A 557 -10.50 -23.11 -22.87
CA GLY A 557 -9.06 -23.06 -23.20
C GLY A 557 -8.12 -22.94 -21.99
N GLU A 558 -8.47 -22.14 -20.98
CA GLU A 558 -7.62 -21.92 -19.79
C GLU A 558 -7.26 -23.22 -19.07
N ASN A 559 -8.22 -24.16 -18.95
CA ASN A 559 -8.00 -25.43 -18.28
C ASN A 559 -6.90 -26.28 -18.96
N LEU A 560 -6.77 -26.20 -20.30
CA LEU A 560 -5.68 -26.87 -21.03
C LEU A 560 -4.32 -26.26 -20.67
N LEU A 561 -4.25 -24.94 -20.56
CA LEU A 561 -3.02 -24.25 -20.16
C LEU A 561 -2.64 -24.57 -18.71
N LYS A 562 -3.61 -24.57 -17.78
CA LYS A 562 -3.41 -25.00 -16.39
C LYS A 562 -2.84 -26.42 -16.33
N GLN A 563 -3.46 -27.35 -17.06
CA GLN A 563 -3.01 -28.74 -17.15
C GLN A 563 -1.62 -28.86 -17.80
N TRP A 564 -1.30 -28.06 -18.82
CA TRP A 564 0.04 -28.01 -19.42
C TRP A 564 1.11 -27.61 -18.38
N PHE A 565 0.92 -26.48 -17.70
CA PHE A 565 1.87 -26.00 -16.69
C PHE A 565 2.00 -26.93 -15.46
N MET A 566 0.99 -27.77 -15.18
CA MET A 566 1.06 -28.82 -14.15
C MET A 566 1.71 -30.13 -14.63
N HIS A 567 1.46 -30.57 -15.87
CA HIS A 567 1.74 -31.95 -16.30
C HIS A 567 2.73 -32.13 -17.44
N ARG A 568 3.17 -31.07 -18.15
CA ARG A 568 4.07 -31.19 -19.33
C ARG A 568 5.37 -31.98 -19.07
N ASN A 569 5.89 -31.94 -17.84
CA ASN A 569 7.11 -32.66 -17.43
C ASN A 569 6.89 -34.18 -17.27
N GLN A 570 5.64 -34.64 -17.32
CA GLN A 570 5.22 -36.04 -17.20
C GLN A 570 4.81 -36.64 -18.57
N LEU A 571 4.83 -35.83 -19.64
CA LEU A 571 4.40 -36.25 -20.98
C LEU A 571 5.59 -36.78 -21.82
N PRO A 572 5.45 -37.91 -22.54
CA PRO A 572 6.46 -38.35 -23.52
C PRO A 572 6.64 -37.30 -24.62
N GLU A 573 7.87 -37.07 -25.11
CA GLU A 573 8.20 -35.94 -26.00
C GLU A 573 7.31 -35.82 -27.25
N ASN A 574 6.95 -36.93 -27.90
CA ASN A 574 6.04 -36.92 -29.05
C ASN A 574 4.64 -36.37 -28.69
N THR A 575 4.09 -36.84 -27.55
CA THR A 575 2.79 -36.42 -27.02
C THR A 575 2.86 -34.97 -26.52
N LYS A 576 3.97 -34.63 -25.85
CA LYS A 576 4.28 -33.30 -25.31
C LYS A 576 4.31 -32.24 -26.41
N GLN A 577 4.97 -32.49 -27.55
CA GLN A 577 4.98 -31.54 -28.67
C GLN A 577 3.59 -31.36 -29.29
N ALA A 578 2.82 -32.46 -29.47
CA ALA A 578 1.46 -32.38 -30.00
C ALA A 578 0.51 -31.57 -29.09
N VAL A 579 0.61 -31.73 -27.76
CA VAL A 579 -0.14 -30.91 -26.80
C VAL A 579 0.39 -29.47 -26.75
N LYS A 580 1.71 -29.25 -26.92
CA LYS A 580 2.31 -27.92 -26.95
C LYS A 580 1.79 -27.08 -28.11
N GLU A 581 1.71 -27.63 -29.32
CA GLU A 581 1.17 -26.93 -30.49
C GLU A 581 -0.33 -26.56 -30.35
N LEU A 582 -1.09 -27.35 -29.56
CA LEU A 582 -2.47 -27.00 -29.21
C LEU A 582 -2.52 -25.90 -28.14
N ALA A 583 -1.72 -26.04 -27.08
CA ALA A 583 -1.59 -25.04 -26.01
C ALA A 583 -1.13 -23.68 -26.56
N LYS A 584 -0.21 -23.65 -27.54
CA LYS A 584 0.31 -22.44 -28.18
C LYS A 584 -0.80 -21.65 -28.87
N LYS A 585 -1.65 -22.34 -29.66
CA LYS A 585 -2.82 -21.74 -30.32
C LYS A 585 -3.81 -21.19 -29.30
N VAL A 586 -4.16 -22.00 -28.29
CA VAL A 586 -5.10 -21.60 -27.22
C VAL A 586 -4.56 -20.41 -26.40
N LEU A 587 -3.25 -20.33 -26.17
CA LEU A 587 -2.61 -19.18 -25.51
C LEU A 587 -2.72 -17.90 -26.33
N ILE A 588 -2.47 -17.99 -27.65
CA ILE A 588 -2.62 -16.86 -28.59
C ILE A 588 -4.08 -16.43 -28.66
N ASP A 589 -5.02 -17.36 -28.86
CA ASP A 589 -6.46 -17.07 -28.93
C ASP A 589 -6.99 -16.41 -27.64
N LEU A 590 -6.56 -16.89 -26.46
CA LEU A 590 -6.91 -16.29 -25.18
C LEU A 590 -6.27 -14.91 -24.98
N GLY A 591 -5.01 -14.71 -25.36
CA GLY A 591 -4.36 -13.40 -25.32
C GLY A 591 -5.07 -12.37 -26.20
N ILE A 592 -5.43 -12.75 -27.42
CA ILE A 592 -6.21 -11.94 -28.37
C ILE A 592 -7.60 -11.63 -27.81
N TYR A 593 -8.31 -12.64 -27.29
CA TYR A 593 -9.63 -12.48 -26.67
C TYR A 593 -9.58 -11.50 -25.49
N TYR A 594 -8.69 -11.72 -24.54
CA TYR A 594 -8.56 -10.87 -23.37
C TYR A 594 -8.13 -9.45 -23.74
N SER A 595 -7.24 -9.28 -24.72
CA SER A 595 -6.84 -7.95 -25.16
C SER A 595 -8.02 -7.20 -25.77
N ARG A 596 -8.78 -7.82 -26.68
CA ARG A 596 -9.96 -7.20 -27.29
C ARG A 596 -11.05 -6.89 -26.28
N ALA A 597 -11.28 -7.77 -25.31
CA ALA A 597 -12.30 -7.60 -24.28
C ALA A 597 -11.92 -6.63 -23.16
N ARG A 598 -10.63 -6.51 -22.81
CA ARG A 598 -10.17 -5.79 -21.62
C ARG A 598 -9.30 -4.56 -21.89
N LEU A 599 -8.52 -4.52 -22.98
CA LEU A 599 -7.77 -3.33 -23.41
C LEU A 599 -8.54 -2.55 -24.50
N GLY A 600 -9.20 -3.27 -25.42
CA GLY A 600 -9.96 -2.69 -26.52
C GLY A 600 -9.09 -2.47 -27.77
N SER A 601 -9.42 -1.45 -28.56
CA SER A 601 -8.59 -1.00 -29.68
C SER A 601 -7.70 0.18 -29.27
N SER A 602 -6.40 -0.05 -29.08
CA SER A 602 -5.40 0.87 -28.50
C SER A 602 -5.01 2.07 -29.40
N THR A 603 -5.99 2.65 -30.08
CA THR A 603 -5.88 3.84 -30.94
C THR A 603 -6.26 5.13 -30.19
N THR A 604 -7.03 5.00 -29.11
CA THR A 604 -7.39 6.04 -28.13
C THR A 604 -6.42 6.01 -26.96
N GLY A 605 -5.30 6.72 -27.10
CA GLY A 605 -4.57 7.22 -25.93
C GLY A 605 -5.28 8.47 -25.35
N PRO A 606 -4.66 9.19 -24.41
CA PRO A 606 -5.20 10.44 -23.87
C PRO A 606 -5.24 11.55 -24.93
N ILE A 607 -5.76 12.72 -24.54
CA ILE A 607 -5.77 13.96 -25.34
C ILE A 607 -4.38 14.15 -25.97
N PRO A 608 -4.27 14.30 -27.31
CA PRO A 608 -2.98 14.37 -27.96
C PRO A 608 -2.25 15.67 -27.57
N ILE A 609 -0.95 15.54 -27.35
CA ILE A 609 -0.08 16.57 -26.79
C ILE A 609 0.81 17.07 -27.91
N ASN A 610 0.81 18.38 -28.17
CA ASN A 610 1.78 18.95 -29.11
C ASN A 610 3.18 18.82 -28.50
N VAL A 611 4.05 18.08 -29.19
CA VAL A 611 5.50 18.00 -28.94
C VAL A 611 6.22 18.67 -30.10
N VAL A 612 7.47 19.07 -29.89
CA VAL A 612 8.25 19.75 -30.92
C VAL A 612 9.42 18.88 -31.34
N ARG A 613 9.59 18.66 -32.65
CA ARG A 613 10.70 17.87 -33.24
C ARG A 613 11.29 18.54 -34.47
N PRO A 614 12.49 18.15 -34.94
CA PRO A 614 13.03 18.64 -36.21
C PRO A 614 12.07 18.40 -37.39
N TYR A 615 12.07 19.35 -38.32
CA TYR A 615 11.35 19.33 -39.59
C TYR A 615 11.95 18.30 -40.53
N THR A 616 11.09 17.58 -41.26
CA THR A 616 11.45 16.61 -42.28
C THR A 616 10.73 16.93 -43.59
N ILE A 617 11.33 16.54 -44.72
CA ILE A 617 10.79 16.87 -46.05
C ILE A 617 9.46 16.13 -46.26
N GLY A 618 8.36 16.86 -46.14
CA GLY A 618 7.00 16.33 -46.13
C GLY A 618 6.13 16.85 -44.98
N ASP A 619 6.73 17.43 -43.94
CA ASP A 619 5.99 18.15 -42.89
C ASP A 619 5.39 19.46 -43.42
N ASP A 620 4.23 19.83 -42.88
CA ASP A 620 3.53 21.07 -43.20
C ASP A 620 4.24 22.29 -42.60
N PHE A 621 4.41 23.34 -43.40
CA PHE A 621 5.05 24.59 -43.01
C PHE A 621 4.21 25.38 -41.99
N GLU A 622 2.89 25.20 -41.94
CA GLU A 622 2.04 25.87 -40.94
C GLU A 622 2.28 25.34 -39.51
N ASN A 623 2.86 24.14 -39.36
CA ASN A 623 3.17 23.54 -38.07
C ASN A 623 4.56 23.94 -37.51
N ILE A 624 5.32 24.80 -38.18
CA ILE A 624 6.68 25.18 -37.72
C ILE A 624 6.60 25.97 -36.40
N ASP A 625 7.21 25.43 -35.35
CA ASP A 625 7.48 26.15 -34.10
C ASP A 625 8.63 27.12 -34.35
N LEU A 626 8.28 28.37 -34.61
CA LEU A 626 9.25 29.45 -34.84
C LEU A 626 10.12 29.74 -33.60
N GLU A 627 9.65 29.50 -32.37
CA GLU A 627 10.42 29.79 -31.16
C GLU A 627 11.50 28.72 -30.92
N GLU A 628 11.17 27.43 -30.99
CA GLU A 628 12.17 26.36 -30.90
C GLU A 628 13.06 26.29 -32.15
N THR A 629 12.55 26.61 -33.35
CA THR A 629 13.37 26.76 -34.57
C THR A 629 14.44 27.82 -34.38
N ILE A 630 14.05 29.04 -33.98
CA ILE A 630 14.99 30.15 -33.77
C ILE A 630 15.96 29.80 -32.64
N PHE A 631 15.50 29.14 -31.57
CA PHE A 631 16.39 28.70 -30.51
C PHE A 631 17.43 27.69 -31.01
N ASN A 632 17.05 26.63 -31.71
CA ASN A 632 17.98 25.63 -32.25
C ASN A 632 18.99 26.22 -33.27
N ILE A 633 18.58 27.20 -34.09
CA ILE A 633 19.49 27.91 -35.02
C ILE A 633 20.53 28.73 -34.25
N LEU A 634 20.10 29.43 -33.18
CA LEU A 634 20.99 30.17 -32.28
C LEU A 634 21.90 29.21 -31.48
N GLU A 635 21.37 28.06 -31.03
CA GLU A 635 22.09 27.03 -30.27
C GLU A 635 23.23 26.41 -31.09
N LYS A 636 22.97 26.13 -32.37
CA LYS A 636 23.99 25.67 -33.33
C LYS A 636 24.91 26.80 -33.83
N GLY A 637 24.72 28.05 -33.40
CA GLY A 637 25.49 29.22 -33.83
C GLY A 637 25.44 29.48 -35.34
N LYS A 638 24.38 29.02 -36.03
CA LYS A 638 24.33 29.02 -37.50
C LYS A 638 24.05 30.41 -38.04
N LYS A 639 24.83 30.82 -39.06
CA LYS A 639 24.52 31.98 -39.90
C LYS A 639 23.31 31.68 -40.78
N ILE A 640 22.58 32.71 -41.19
CA ILE A 640 21.37 32.61 -42.02
C ILE A 640 21.65 31.79 -43.29
N ASP A 641 22.79 32.03 -43.94
CA ASP A 641 23.24 31.36 -45.16
C ASP A 641 23.54 29.85 -44.98
N HIS A 642 23.62 29.38 -43.73
CA HIS A 642 23.95 27.99 -43.34
C HIS A 642 22.77 27.26 -42.67
N ILE A 643 21.58 27.87 -42.58
CA ILE A 643 20.37 27.21 -42.08
C ILE A 643 20.00 26.08 -43.07
N GLN A 644 19.65 24.91 -42.54
CA GLN A 644 19.22 23.73 -43.28
C GLN A 644 17.82 23.29 -42.82
N TYR A 645 17.17 22.39 -43.56
CA TYR A 645 15.83 21.91 -43.23
C TYR A 645 15.75 21.23 -41.84
N ASP A 646 16.82 20.57 -41.38
CA ASP A 646 16.91 19.97 -40.04
C ASP A 646 17.13 20.98 -38.90
N ASP A 647 17.22 22.28 -39.21
CA ASP A 647 17.25 23.34 -38.19
C ASP A 647 15.87 23.90 -37.86
N PHE A 648 14.88 23.66 -38.73
CA PHE A 648 13.48 23.97 -38.43
C PHE A 648 12.90 22.91 -37.50
N PHE A 649 11.98 23.32 -36.65
CA PHE A 649 11.26 22.49 -35.70
C PHE A 649 9.76 22.64 -35.93
N VAL A 650 9.00 21.54 -35.81
CA VAL A 650 7.55 21.48 -36.02
C VAL A 650 6.83 20.96 -34.79
N PHE A 651 5.65 21.52 -34.53
CA PHE A 651 4.65 20.95 -33.65
C PHE A 651 4.09 19.67 -34.30
N GLU A 652 4.42 18.52 -33.74
CA GLU A 652 3.70 17.28 -34.01
C GLU A 652 2.69 17.03 -32.88
N THR A 653 1.42 16.82 -33.23
CA THR A 653 0.37 16.50 -32.26
C THR A 653 0.48 15.03 -31.83
N ALA A 654 1.54 14.72 -31.11
CA ALA A 654 1.82 13.38 -30.63
C ALA A 654 0.68 12.87 -29.74
N LYS A 655 0.08 11.74 -30.15
CA LYS A 655 -0.61 10.87 -29.18
C LYS A 655 0.44 10.47 -28.16
N GLY A 656 0.34 10.99 -26.93
CA GLY A 656 1.38 10.86 -25.92
C GLY A 656 1.82 9.41 -25.78
N LEU A 657 3.03 9.12 -26.27
CA LEU A 657 3.61 7.77 -26.17
C LEU A 657 3.86 7.51 -24.69
N ARG A 658 3.43 6.34 -24.23
CA ARG A 658 3.49 5.88 -22.84
C ARG A 658 4.29 4.57 -22.83
N THR A 659 5.28 4.44 -21.96
CA THR A 659 6.10 3.22 -21.90
C THR A 659 5.89 2.48 -20.59
N ALA A 660 5.49 1.21 -20.68
CA ALA A 660 5.38 0.30 -19.55
C ALA A 660 6.51 -0.74 -19.55
N CYS A 661 7.15 -0.94 -18.39
CA CYS A 661 7.96 -2.14 -18.12
C CYS A 661 7.19 -3.05 -17.16
N PHE A 662 7.26 -4.36 -17.41
CA PHE A 662 6.72 -5.39 -16.54
C PHE A 662 7.82 -6.35 -16.12
N GLU A 663 8.05 -6.47 -14.82
CA GLU A 663 8.97 -7.45 -14.23
C GLU A 663 8.13 -8.52 -13.54
N LEU A 664 8.17 -9.74 -14.05
CA LEU A 664 7.27 -10.83 -13.67
C LEU A 664 8.04 -11.97 -12.98
N ASP A 665 7.78 -12.17 -11.69
CA ASP A 665 8.41 -13.20 -10.85
C ASP A 665 8.12 -14.63 -11.37
N ILE A 666 9.18 -15.44 -11.56
CA ILE A 666 9.10 -16.88 -11.89
C ILE A 666 9.86 -17.76 -10.88
N SER A 667 9.98 -17.29 -9.64
CA SER A 667 10.58 -18.02 -8.51
C SER A 667 9.95 -19.40 -8.27
N GLY A 668 10.54 -20.22 -7.40
CA GLY A 668 10.02 -21.57 -7.07
C GLY A 668 8.55 -21.63 -6.59
N SER A 669 8.00 -20.53 -6.07
CA SER A 669 6.57 -20.45 -5.68
C SER A 669 5.63 -20.33 -6.89
N MET A 670 6.14 -19.87 -8.03
CA MET A 670 5.37 -19.45 -9.21
C MET A 670 5.06 -20.63 -10.14
N THR A 671 4.23 -21.58 -9.68
CA THR A 671 3.88 -22.82 -10.40
C THR A 671 2.42 -22.87 -10.87
N GLY A 672 2.12 -23.78 -11.83
CA GLY A 672 0.76 -24.16 -12.22
C GLY A 672 -0.10 -23.01 -12.77
N GLU A 673 -1.21 -22.72 -12.11
CA GLU A 673 -2.14 -21.65 -12.52
C GLU A 673 -1.48 -20.27 -12.57
N LYS A 674 -0.47 -20.02 -11.73
CA LYS A 674 0.26 -18.74 -11.69
C LYS A 674 0.92 -18.43 -13.03
N LEU A 675 1.71 -19.37 -13.56
CA LEU A 675 2.35 -19.27 -14.88
C LEU A 675 1.31 -19.24 -16.01
N THR A 676 0.17 -19.91 -15.83
CA THR A 676 -0.91 -19.91 -16.82
C THR A 676 -1.47 -18.51 -17.05
N TYR A 677 -1.91 -17.84 -15.98
CA TYR A 677 -2.48 -16.50 -16.11
C TYR A 677 -1.41 -15.44 -16.41
N MET A 678 -0.17 -15.65 -15.98
CA MET A 678 0.99 -14.84 -16.38
C MET A 678 1.24 -14.93 -17.89
N ALA A 679 1.32 -16.12 -18.48
CA ALA A 679 1.52 -16.30 -19.92
C ALA A 679 0.37 -15.69 -20.75
N ILE A 680 -0.89 -15.90 -20.32
CA ILE A 680 -2.06 -15.26 -20.92
C ILE A 680 -1.93 -13.73 -20.86
N CYS A 681 -1.49 -13.18 -19.73
CA CYS A 681 -1.33 -11.75 -19.54
C CYS A 681 -0.21 -11.15 -20.41
N VAL A 682 0.95 -11.83 -20.51
CA VAL A 682 2.04 -11.41 -21.40
C VAL A 682 1.58 -11.41 -22.87
N THR A 683 0.87 -12.47 -23.29
CA THR A 683 0.33 -12.58 -24.66
C THR A 683 -0.73 -11.50 -24.94
N MET A 684 -1.60 -11.20 -23.96
CA MET A 684 -2.57 -10.11 -24.00
C MET A 684 -1.89 -8.75 -24.16
N LEU A 685 -0.84 -8.46 -23.39
CA LEU A 685 -0.11 -7.20 -23.43
C LEU A 685 0.60 -7.01 -24.79
N VAL A 686 1.32 -8.03 -25.28
CA VAL A 686 2.10 -7.93 -26.53
C VAL A 686 1.20 -7.86 -27.78
N TYR A 687 -0.01 -8.44 -27.75
CA TYR A 687 -1.01 -8.19 -28.81
C TYR A 687 -1.71 -6.82 -28.67
N GLY A 688 -1.90 -6.33 -27.43
CA GLY A 688 -2.73 -5.17 -27.14
C GLY A 688 -2.03 -3.80 -27.16
N MET A 689 -0.77 -3.72 -26.76
CA MET A 689 0.01 -2.48 -26.73
C MET A 689 0.82 -2.31 -28.02
N ARG A 690 1.24 -1.08 -28.36
CA ARG A 690 2.12 -0.89 -29.53
C ARG A 690 3.51 -1.47 -29.23
N LYS A 691 4.23 -1.78 -30.32
CA LYS A 691 5.60 -2.34 -30.27
C LYS A 691 6.54 -1.54 -29.38
N ASP A 692 6.34 -0.22 -29.29
CA ASP A 692 7.18 0.80 -28.66
C ASP A 692 6.65 1.28 -27.29
N GLU A 693 5.51 0.76 -26.84
CA GLU A 693 4.84 1.14 -25.57
C GLU A 693 5.12 0.16 -24.41
N LEU A 694 5.77 -0.99 -24.69
CA LEU A 694 5.79 -2.15 -23.79
C LEU A 694 7.13 -2.88 -23.79
N ALA A 695 7.68 -3.15 -22.61
CA ALA A 695 8.78 -4.09 -22.39
C ALA A 695 8.40 -5.07 -21.26
N ILE A 696 8.85 -6.32 -21.37
CA ILE A 696 8.54 -7.39 -20.41
C ILE A 696 9.78 -8.24 -20.14
N THR A 697 10.02 -8.56 -18.87
CA THR A 697 10.99 -9.56 -18.44
C THR A 697 10.36 -10.51 -17.41
N PHE A 698 10.79 -11.77 -17.43
CA PHE A 698 10.71 -12.60 -16.22
C PHE A 698 11.93 -12.35 -15.33
N PHE A 699 11.83 -12.70 -14.05
CA PHE A 699 12.99 -12.74 -13.15
C PHE A 699 12.86 -13.84 -12.09
N GLU A 700 14.01 -14.32 -11.63
CA GLU A 700 14.15 -15.17 -10.45
C GLU A 700 15.43 -14.78 -9.69
N SER A 701 16.45 -15.63 -9.68
CA SER A 701 17.83 -15.31 -9.29
C SER A 701 18.53 -14.35 -10.28
N ASP A 702 18.11 -14.35 -11.55
CA ASP A 702 18.55 -13.44 -12.62
C ASP A 702 17.37 -13.05 -13.54
N THR A 703 17.64 -12.25 -14.59
CA THR A 703 16.65 -11.63 -15.48
C THR A 703 16.52 -12.37 -16.81
N HIS A 704 15.30 -12.62 -17.26
CA HIS A 704 15.00 -13.27 -18.55
C HIS A 704 14.12 -12.36 -19.41
N VAL A 705 14.79 -11.53 -20.20
CA VAL A 705 14.16 -10.52 -21.06
C VAL A 705 13.31 -11.22 -22.13
N LEU A 706 12.01 -11.00 -22.10
CA LEU A 706 11.10 -11.44 -23.17
C LEU A 706 11.06 -10.41 -24.29
N LYS A 707 10.95 -9.13 -23.94
CA LYS A 707 10.80 -8.02 -24.90
C LYS A 707 11.43 -6.73 -24.39
N GLU A 708 12.38 -6.15 -25.13
CA GLU A 708 12.85 -4.76 -24.94
C GLU A 708 11.91 -3.74 -25.65
N LEU A 709 11.90 -2.47 -25.23
CA LEU A 709 10.92 -1.47 -25.72
C LEU A 709 10.94 -1.28 -27.25
N ASP A 710 12.11 -1.27 -27.87
CA ASP A 710 12.34 -1.10 -29.31
C ASP A 710 12.14 -2.40 -30.12
N GLN A 711 12.09 -3.55 -29.45
CA GLN A 711 11.99 -4.87 -30.07
C GLN A 711 10.56 -5.18 -30.54
N LYS A 712 10.39 -5.55 -31.81
CA LYS A 712 9.17 -6.23 -32.28
C LYS A 712 9.31 -7.74 -32.12
N ILE A 713 8.27 -8.40 -31.61
CA ILE A 713 8.19 -9.86 -31.42
C ILE A 713 6.99 -10.43 -32.18
N ASP A 714 7.09 -11.70 -32.56
CA ASP A 714 5.99 -12.49 -33.12
C ASP A 714 5.31 -13.35 -32.04
N LEU A 715 3.98 -13.44 -32.08
CA LEU A 715 3.19 -14.09 -31.04
C LEU A 715 3.30 -15.62 -31.01
N ASP A 716 3.62 -16.30 -32.13
CA ASP A 716 3.88 -17.74 -32.11
C ASP A 716 5.22 -18.03 -31.42
N SER A 717 6.25 -17.23 -31.72
CA SER A 717 7.56 -17.34 -31.06
C SER A 717 7.49 -17.06 -29.55
N LEU A 718 6.76 -16.01 -29.15
CA LEU A 718 6.53 -15.68 -27.74
C LEU A 718 5.71 -16.76 -27.03
N ALA A 719 4.65 -17.26 -27.66
CA ALA A 719 3.81 -18.30 -27.07
C ALA A 719 4.55 -19.63 -26.90
N ASP A 720 5.46 -19.99 -27.80
CA ASP A 720 6.34 -21.15 -27.61
C ASP A 720 7.26 -20.97 -26.40
N GLU A 721 7.95 -19.83 -26.30
CA GLU A 721 8.82 -19.49 -25.17
C GLU A 721 8.07 -19.54 -23.84
N LEU A 722 6.93 -18.85 -23.75
CA LEU A 722 6.05 -18.83 -22.58
C LEU A 722 5.66 -20.22 -22.09
N LEU A 723 5.37 -21.15 -23.01
CA LEU A 723 5.00 -22.52 -22.66
C LEU A 723 6.17 -23.37 -22.13
N ASN A 724 7.42 -22.95 -22.37
CA ASN A 724 8.64 -23.58 -21.83
C ASN A 724 9.00 -23.04 -20.42
N VAL A 725 8.53 -21.84 -20.04
CA VAL A 725 8.85 -21.17 -18.76
C VAL A 725 8.53 -22.06 -17.57
N SER A 726 9.48 -22.22 -16.66
CA SER A 726 9.43 -23.11 -15.50
C SER A 726 9.83 -22.37 -14.23
N ALA A 727 9.03 -22.53 -13.17
CA ALA A 727 9.29 -22.00 -11.84
C ALA A 727 10.66 -22.48 -11.32
N ARG A 728 11.55 -21.55 -10.95
CA ARG A 728 12.91 -21.88 -10.48
C ARG A 728 13.53 -20.73 -9.69
N GLY A 729 14.55 -21.04 -8.89
CA GLY A 729 15.29 -20.04 -8.12
C GLY A 729 14.51 -19.43 -6.95
N GLY A 730 15.13 -18.42 -6.34
CA GLY A 730 14.52 -17.56 -5.33
C GLY A 730 14.37 -16.14 -5.87
N THR A 731 13.69 -15.26 -5.13
CA THR A 731 13.24 -13.97 -5.64
C THR A 731 14.29 -12.88 -5.47
N ARG A 732 14.90 -12.42 -6.58
CA ARG A 732 15.85 -11.29 -6.62
C ARG A 732 15.40 -10.20 -7.58
N ILE A 733 15.11 -9.00 -7.06
CA ILE A 733 14.56 -7.90 -7.85
C ILE A 733 15.63 -6.95 -8.42
N GLN A 734 16.88 -7.00 -7.94
CA GLN A 734 17.92 -6.04 -8.33
C GLN A 734 18.17 -6.05 -9.85
N SER A 735 18.49 -7.20 -10.44
CA SER A 735 18.79 -7.31 -11.87
C SER A 735 17.61 -6.87 -12.76
N ALA A 736 16.39 -7.23 -12.37
CA ALA A 736 15.18 -6.85 -13.09
C ALA A 736 14.94 -5.33 -13.07
N LEU A 737 15.14 -4.70 -11.90
CA LEU A 737 15.08 -3.25 -11.74
C LEU A 737 16.22 -2.52 -12.46
N GLU A 738 17.42 -3.10 -12.56
CA GLU A 738 18.51 -2.54 -13.38
C GLU A 738 18.19 -2.58 -14.87
N TRP A 739 17.60 -3.68 -15.35
CA TRP A 739 17.13 -3.81 -16.72
C TRP A 739 15.97 -2.86 -17.04
N ALA A 740 14.95 -2.77 -16.20
CA ALA A 740 13.82 -1.84 -16.38
C ALA A 740 14.30 -0.38 -16.36
N ARG A 741 15.23 -0.03 -15.46
CA ARG A 741 15.91 1.28 -15.45
C ARG A 741 16.67 1.55 -16.76
N LYS A 742 17.31 0.54 -17.37
CA LYS A 742 17.93 0.67 -18.71
C LYS A 742 16.87 0.95 -19.78
N GLN A 743 15.77 0.19 -19.83
CA GLN A 743 14.66 0.45 -20.77
C GLN A 743 14.19 1.91 -20.67
N PHE A 744 13.90 2.39 -19.46
CA PHE A 744 13.41 3.76 -19.23
C PHE A 744 14.43 4.88 -19.49
N LYS A 745 15.74 4.58 -19.53
CA LYS A 745 16.79 5.57 -19.81
C LYS A 745 17.30 5.56 -21.25
N VAL A 746 17.26 4.43 -21.94
CA VAL A 746 17.93 4.22 -23.22
C VAL A 746 16.95 3.92 -24.36
N ASN A 747 15.86 3.19 -24.06
CA ASN A 747 14.92 2.69 -25.06
C ASN A 747 13.54 3.38 -24.98
N SER A 748 13.36 4.35 -24.07
CA SER A 748 12.12 5.13 -23.88
C SER A 748 12.31 6.62 -24.15
N ASN A 749 11.69 7.10 -25.22
CA ASN A 749 11.50 8.54 -25.50
C ASN A 749 10.22 9.10 -24.85
N SER A 750 9.51 8.31 -24.05
CA SER A 750 8.27 8.73 -23.39
C SER A 750 8.55 9.66 -22.21
N ARG A 751 7.62 10.60 -21.95
CA ARG A 751 7.56 11.36 -20.69
C ARG A 751 6.81 10.59 -19.58
N GLU A 752 5.90 9.69 -19.94
CA GLU A 752 5.04 8.95 -19.00
C GLU A 752 5.49 7.47 -18.93
N LYS A 753 6.03 7.11 -17.77
CA LYS A 753 6.72 5.84 -17.54
C LYS A 753 6.03 5.06 -16.43
N LEU A 754 5.65 3.81 -16.71
CA LEU A 754 4.94 2.93 -15.79
C LEU A 754 5.77 1.67 -15.54
N ASN A 755 6.17 1.42 -14.29
CA ASN A 755 6.85 0.19 -13.91
C ASN A 755 5.89 -0.73 -13.15
N VAL A 756 5.68 -1.97 -13.59
CA VAL A 756 4.80 -2.95 -12.93
C VAL A 756 5.62 -4.16 -12.49
N LEU A 757 6.05 -4.14 -11.23
CA LEU A 757 6.72 -5.27 -10.58
C LEU A 757 5.66 -6.21 -10.01
N PHE A 758 5.67 -7.47 -10.46
CA PHE A 758 4.82 -8.54 -9.92
C PHE A 758 5.67 -9.53 -9.13
N THR A 759 5.30 -9.84 -7.88
CA THR A 759 6.00 -10.84 -7.05
C THR A 759 5.16 -11.32 -5.87
N ASP A 760 5.47 -12.49 -5.29
CA ASP A 760 4.90 -12.92 -4.01
C ASP A 760 5.46 -12.18 -2.78
N ALA A 761 6.50 -11.35 -2.98
CA ALA A 761 7.22 -10.54 -2.01
C ALA A 761 8.15 -11.27 -1.03
N GLU A 762 8.56 -12.53 -1.30
CA GLU A 762 9.64 -13.21 -0.53
C GLU A 762 11.05 -12.80 -1.02
N ILE A 763 11.32 -11.49 -1.08
CA ILE A 763 12.46 -10.90 -1.79
C ILE A 763 13.75 -10.97 -0.97
N HIS A 764 14.80 -11.60 -1.51
CA HIS A 764 16.05 -11.85 -0.80
C HIS A 764 17.07 -10.70 -0.88
N ASP A 765 17.05 -9.88 -1.92
CA ASP A 765 18.04 -8.85 -2.25
C ASP A 765 17.53 -7.41 -2.04
N LEU A 766 16.45 -7.25 -1.27
CA LEU A 766 15.79 -5.97 -1.06
C LEU A 766 16.72 -4.87 -0.50
N LYS A 767 17.80 -5.21 0.20
CA LYS A 767 18.78 -4.21 0.69
C LYS A 767 19.53 -3.56 -0.48
N GLN A 768 19.94 -4.35 -1.46
CA GLN A 768 20.66 -3.91 -2.66
C GLN A 768 19.75 -3.11 -3.60
N ALA A 769 18.47 -3.51 -3.69
CA ALA A 769 17.49 -2.84 -4.52
C ALA A 769 17.06 -1.43 -4.05
N ILE A 770 17.36 -1.01 -2.81
CA ILE A 770 16.90 0.28 -2.24
C ILE A 770 17.30 1.47 -3.13
N ASP A 771 18.55 1.52 -3.59
CA ASP A 771 19.05 2.68 -4.34
C ASP A 771 18.54 2.71 -5.78
N LEU A 772 18.22 1.54 -6.36
CA LEU A 772 17.50 1.46 -7.63
C LEU A 772 16.08 2.02 -7.48
N LEU A 773 15.34 1.58 -6.45
CA LEU A 773 13.97 2.06 -6.17
C LEU A 773 13.93 3.58 -5.94
N ARG A 774 14.97 4.17 -5.32
CA ARG A 774 15.14 5.63 -5.23
C ARG A 774 15.32 6.29 -6.61
N VAL A 775 16.08 5.66 -7.52
CA VAL A 775 16.27 6.16 -8.89
C VAL A 775 15.00 6.06 -9.73
N PHE A 776 14.13 5.06 -9.54
CA PHE A 776 12.81 5.03 -10.19
C PHE A 776 11.98 6.27 -9.83
N ARG A 777 12.02 6.68 -8.56
CA ARG A 777 11.33 7.89 -8.09
C ARG A 777 11.91 9.18 -8.71
N SER A 778 13.24 9.30 -8.82
CA SER A 778 13.85 10.47 -9.46
C SER A 778 13.65 10.53 -10.97
N LEU A 779 13.39 9.39 -11.62
CA LEU A 779 13.05 9.31 -13.05
C LEU A 779 11.57 9.60 -13.36
N GLY A 780 10.76 9.95 -12.36
CA GLY A 780 9.33 10.23 -12.53
C GLY A 780 8.51 9.02 -12.97
N VAL A 781 8.98 7.79 -12.69
CA VAL A 781 8.31 6.55 -13.08
C VAL A 781 7.22 6.24 -12.07
N ASP A 782 5.97 6.09 -12.51
CA ASP A 782 4.91 5.57 -11.65
C ASP A 782 5.17 4.07 -11.41
N PHE A 783 5.31 3.70 -10.15
CA PHE A 783 5.75 2.37 -9.75
C PHE A 783 4.60 1.61 -9.10
N ILE A 784 4.19 0.51 -9.71
CA ILE A 784 3.15 -0.37 -9.18
C ILE A 784 3.79 -1.69 -8.76
N LEU A 785 3.57 -2.08 -7.50
CA LEU A 785 3.89 -3.40 -6.99
C LEU A 785 2.59 -4.19 -6.87
N VAL A 786 2.56 -5.38 -7.47
CA VAL A 786 1.44 -6.31 -7.39
C VAL A 786 1.87 -7.57 -6.64
N CYS A 787 1.13 -7.95 -5.61
CA CYS A 787 1.37 -9.19 -4.86
C CYS A 787 0.07 -9.91 -4.45
N PRO A 788 0.11 -11.19 -4.04
CA PRO A 788 -1.04 -11.87 -3.46
C PRO A 788 -1.43 -11.26 -2.10
N GLU A 789 -2.72 -11.17 -1.80
CA GLU A 789 -3.24 -10.71 -0.49
C GLU A 789 -2.81 -11.64 0.65
N ALA A 790 -2.63 -12.93 0.36
CA ALA A 790 -2.10 -13.94 1.27
C ALA A 790 -0.56 -13.99 1.33
N SER A 791 0.16 -12.98 0.81
CA SER A 791 1.63 -12.91 0.90
C SER A 791 2.10 -12.88 2.35
N TYR A 792 3.07 -13.74 2.68
CA TYR A 792 3.67 -13.80 4.01
C TYR A 792 4.45 -12.52 4.40
N ASN A 793 4.79 -11.65 3.45
CA ASN A 793 5.64 -10.46 3.70
C ASN A 793 5.13 -9.16 3.07
N LEU A 794 3.85 -8.83 3.30
CA LEU A 794 3.28 -7.51 2.97
C LEU A 794 4.04 -6.31 3.60
N LYS A 795 4.89 -6.55 4.60
CA LYS A 795 5.73 -5.52 5.24
C LYS A 795 6.80 -5.00 4.29
N ASP A 796 7.53 -5.90 3.62
CA ASP A 796 8.56 -5.49 2.67
C ASP A 796 7.97 -5.00 1.34
N ALA A 797 6.80 -5.51 0.92
CA ALA A 797 6.04 -4.92 -0.19
C ALA A 797 5.68 -3.43 0.06
N ARG A 798 5.17 -3.10 1.25
CA ARG A 798 4.92 -1.71 1.66
C ARG A 798 6.20 -0.87 1.75
N LYS A 799 7.34 -1.48 2.11
CA LYS A 799 8.64 -0.80 2.17
C LYS A 799 9.17 -0.44 0.78
N ILE A 800 9.07 -1.34 -0.20
CA ILE A 800 9.41 -1.09 -1.61
C ILE A 800 8.63 0.13 -2.12
N ILE A 801 7.31 0.11 -1.96
CA ILE A 801 6.43 1.17 -2.41
C ILE A 801 6.70 2.51 -1.72
N LYS A 802 7.01 2.52 -0.41
CA LYS A 802 7.42 3.74 0.30
C LYS A 802 8.73 4.35 -0.23
N ILE A 803 9.65 3.52 -0.75
CA ILE A 803 10.93 3.99 -1.30
C ILE A 803 10.75 4.51 -2.74
N ALA A 804 10.07 3.74 -3.59
CA ALA A 804 9.79 4.12 -4.98
C ALA A 804 8.77 5.27 -5.12
N GLY A 805 7.92 5.51 -4.11
CA GLY A 805 6.85 6.51 -4.19
C GLY A 805 5.62 6.05 -4.97
N GLY A 806 5.37 4.73 -5.00
CA GLY A 806 4.42 4.08 -5.89
C GLY A 806 3.07 3.67 -5.27
N GLN A 807 2.43 2.66 -5.86
CA GLN A 807 1.16 2.08 -5.41
C GLN A 807 1.28 0.55 -5.19
N LEU A 808 0.70 0.04 -4.11
CA LEU A 808 0.61 -1.39 -3.81
C LEU A 808 -0.79 -1.91 -4.16
N LEU A 809 -0.87 -2.93 -5.01
CA LEU A 809 -2.11 -3.59 -5.41
C LEU A 809 -2.07 -5.07 -5.05
N THR A 810 -3.20 -5.64 -4.64
CA THR A 810 -3.28 -7.02 -4.16
C THR A 810 -4.28 -7.86 -4.95
N ILE A 811 -3.91 -9.10 -5.29
CA ILE A 811 -4.82 -10.10 -5.88
C ILE A 811 -5.21 -11.17 -4.86
N LYS A 812 -6.46 -11.65 -4.94
CA LYS A 812 -6.92 -12.84 -4.19
C LYS A 812 -6.66 -14.10 -5.00
N ASP A 813 -7.16 -14.11 -6.22
CA ASP A 813 -7.17 -15.25 -7.12
C ASP A 813 -6.46 -14.91 -8.44
N TRP A 814 -5.87 -15.90 -9.10
CA TRP A 814 -4.97 -15.68 -10.23
C TRP A 814 -5.70 -15.45 -11.57
N ASP A 815 -6.96 -15.87 -11.68
CA ASP A 815 -7.86 -15.56 -12.79
C ASP A 815 -8.18 -14.05 -12.90
N GLN A 816 -8.08 -13.34 -11.78
CA GLN A 816 -8.20 -11.88 -11.71
C GLN A 816 -6.94 -11.17 -12.22
N PHE A 817 -5.80 -11.84 -12.41
CA PHE A 817 -4.55 -11.18 -12.80
C PHE A 817 -4.64 -10.44 -14.16
N PRO A 818 -5.15 -11.03 -15.26
CA PRO A 818 -5.34 -10.30 -16.51
C PRO A 818 -6.48 -9.27 -16.45
N LYS A 819 -7.24 -9.18 -15.34
CA LYS A 819 -8.20 -8.10 -15.10
C LYS A 819 -7.47 -6.92 -14.44
N LEU A 820 -6.76 -7.17 -13.34
CA LEU A 820 -5.98 -6.14 -12.63
C LEU A 820 -4.99 -5.45 -13.57
N ILE A 821 -4.25 -6.20 -14.40
CA ILE A 821 -3.34 -5.58 -15.38
C ILE A 821 -4.08 -4.71 -16.40
N SER A 822 -5.27 -5.11 -16.84
CA SER A 822 -6.07 -4.28 -17.74
C SER A 822 -6.63 -3.01 -17.08
N GLU A 823 -6.89 -3.04 -15.78
CA GLU A 823 -7.32 -1.88 -14.97
C GLU A 823 -6.14 -0.94 -14.69
N ILE A 824 -4.94 -1.49 -14.40
CA ILE A 824 -3.68 -0.74 -14.33
C ILE A 824 -3.44 0.02 -15.63
N ILE A 825 -3.42 -0.69 -16.77
CA ILE A 825 -3.21 -0.09 -18.09
C ILE A 825 -4.28 0.98 -18.36
N LYS A 826 -5.59 0.66 -18.28
CA LYS A 826 -6.66 1.66 -18.50
C LYS A 826 -6.64 2.88 -17.58
N SER A 827 -6.01 2.78 -16.40
CA SER A 827 -5.86 3.92 -15.49
C SER A 827 -4.69 4.83 -15.84
N ARG A 828 -3.77 4.38 -16.73
CA ARG A 828 -2.49 5.04 -17.08
C ARG A 828 -2.21 5.14 -18.59
N PHE A 829 -3.02 4.52 -19.45
CA PHE A 829 -2.93 4.46 -20.91
C PHE A 829 -4.27 4.85 -21.54
#